data_AF-A0A4W4DXV7-F1
#
_entry.id   AF-A0A4W4DXV7-F1
#
_cell.length_a   1.000
_cell.length_b   1.000
_cell.length_c   1.000
_cell.angle_alpha   90.00
_cell.angle_beta   90.00
_cell.angle_gamma   90.00
#
_symmetry.space_group_name_H-M   'P 1'
#
loop_
_entity.id
_entity.type
_entity.pdbx_description
1 polymer ?
#
loop_
_entity_poly.entity_id
_entity_poly.type
_entity_poly.pdbx_seq_one_letter_code
_entity_poly.pdbx_strand_id
1 'polypeptide(L)'
;MRLAKELATRVTPAPTALCVGPLLLVRMTLLQIRKRNVRCPNYALRWRHLDDSKCLFVYCFCLFFLLQVLGRGEKWNGGSYLSAPGGGQKVRLLKSALDDVKEEDKIILFIDSYDVVFSSGPKELLKKFQQARHKVVFSSETLIWPDRHLEDKHPHVREGKRFLGAGGYIGYASNLREMVSDWSGKDDDSDQLYYTKLYIDPEKRKSINITLDSKCRMFQNLHGALDEVVLKFEDGRVRARNVMYDTLPVIVHGNGPTKLQINYLGNYIPKVWTFETGCTVCNEDLRPLSGLKSEYPPVVMGIFIQQPTPFVTVFFERLLQLRYPKSRLSLFIYNQEPHHDQHVRSFLEDHDAEYQAVNDMCRADVDCEYFFSVDVEVVLKNEDTLKILIEHNKMFIAPMMNKPGRLWTNFWGALSADGYYARSEDYVDIVQGRRVGIWNVPYVSLVYLVRADVLRSELKAADLFQSPTLDPDMAFCSKVRDQGVFMYVTNMYNFGRVLNTENYQTKHLHNDLWQIFENPVDWEERYIHENYSKIMKDDVVIIVQIMSSLRPFQLRHLIEEMENYGQWSGGGNVDTRIQGGYENVPTIDIHMNQINFQKEWHKFLLEYVAPVTEKMFPGYYTRAQFDLAFVVRYKPDEQPLLRPHHDASTFTINVALNQVGVDFQGGGSRFLRYNCSVQATKQGWALMHPGRLTHYHEGLRTTAGTRYIAVSFVDP
;
A
#
# COMPACT_ATOMS: atom_id res chain seq x y z
N MET A 1 2.35 0.59 -19.16
CA MET A 1 1.47 1.11 -18.08
C MET A 1 0.29 1.97 -18.55
N ARG A 2 0.55 3.19 -19.06
CA ARG A 2 -0.43 4.25 -19.37
C ARG A 2 -1.64 3.78 -20.17
N LEU A 3 -1.41 3.22 -21.36
CA LEU A 3 -2.49 2.81 -22.26
C LEU A 3 -3.34 1.69 -21.67
N ALA A 4 -2.76 0.82 -20.85
CA ALA A 4 -3.41 -0.37 -20.34
C ALA A 4 -4.29 -0.13 -19.13
N LYS A 5 -3.80 0.65 -18.14
CA LYS A 5 -4.63 1.11 -17.03
C LYS A 5 -5.74 2.04 -17.54
N GLU A 6 -5.48 2.82 -18.59
CA GLU A 6 -6.51 3.58 -19.31
C GLU A 6 -7.48 2.70 -20.09
N LEU A 7 -7.01 1.63 -20.76
CA LEU A 7 -7.86 0.69 -21.49
C LEU A 7 -8.74 -0.12 -20.54
N ALA A 8 -8.21 -0.65 -19.44
CA ALA A 8 -9.00 -1.30 -18.37
C ALA A 8 -10.12 -0.40 -17.83
N THR A 9 -9.95 0.92 -17.99
CA THR A 9 -10.85 1.94 -17.48
C THR A 9 -11.50 2.80 -18.56
N ARG A 10 -11.49 2.41 -19.85
CA ARG A 10 -12.09 3.18 -20.96
C ARG A 10 -13.54 2.75 -21.26
N VAL A 11 -14.22 3.54 -22.09
CA VAL A 11 -15.45 3.15 -22.81
C VAL A 11 -15.22 3.48 -24.29
N THR A 12 -15.69 2.64 -25.22
CA THR A 12 -15.66 2.93 -26.67
C THR A 12 -16.54 4.15 -26.99
N PRO A 13 -16.13 5.03 -27.94
CA PRO A 13 -16.86 6.26 -28.20
C PRO A 13 -18.15 5.98 -29.00
N ALA A 14 -19.31 6.21 -28.38
CA ALA A 14 -20.58 6.43 -29.08
C ALA A 14 -20.78 7.94 -29.35
N PRO A 15 -21.53 8.36 -30.39
CA PRO A 15 -21.55 9.74 -30.85
C PRO A 15 -22.32 10.67 -29.90
N THR A 16 -21.65 11.77 -29.51
CA THR A 16 -22.16 13.06 -29.00
C THR A 16 -23.43 13.09 -28.14
N ALA A 17 -23.24 13.45 -26.86
CA ALA A 17 -24.13 14.34 -26.13
C ALA A 17 -23.29 15.22 -25.18
N LEU A 18 -23.39 16.55 -25.31
CA LEU A 18 -22.86 17.50 -24.34
C LEU A 18 -23.57 17.28 -22.99
N CYS A 19 -22.90 16.61 -22.06
CA CYS A 19 -23.36 16.47 -20.68
C CYS A 19 -22.34 17.07 -19.72
N VAL A 20 -22.87 18.00 -18.93
CA VAL A 20 -22.21 18.89 -17.98
C VAL A 20 -21.39 18.12 -16.93
N GLY A 21 -20.19 18.65 -16.62
CA GLY A 21 -19.22 18.11 -15.64
C GLY A 21 -19.75 17.99 -14.20
N PRO A 22 -18.89 17.51 -13.27
CA PRO A 22 -19.31 16.91 -12.02
C PRO A 22 -20.17 17.85 -11.17
N LEU A 23 -21.27 17.31 -10.64
CA LEU A 23 -22.16 17.98 -9.69
C LEU A 23 -21.34 18.41 -8.45
N LEU A 24 -20.91 19.66 -8.46
CA LEU A 24 -20.49 20.37 -7.25
C LEU A 24 -21.77 20.71 -6.49
N LEU A 25 -22.06 19.95 -5.45
CA LEU A 25 -23.13 20.25 -4.51
C LEU A 25 -22.67 21.37 -3.58
N VAL A 26 -23.56 22.30 -3.26
CA VAL A 26 -23.32 23.27 -2.19
C VAL A 26 -23.50 22.53 -0.86
N ARG A 27 -22.46 22.49 -0.02
CA ARG A 27 -22.57 21.95 1.35
C ARG A 27 -21.89 22.87 2.32
N MET A 28 -22.70 23.49 3.16
CA MET A 28 -22.22 24.37 4.23
C MET A 28 -22.94 24.00 5.50
N THR A 29 -22.30 24.20 6.64
CA THR A 29 -22.83 23.72 7.90
C THR A 29 -23.17 24.87 8.82
N LEU A 30 -24.47 25.04 9.10
CA LEU A 30 -24.97 25.89 10.17
C LEU A 30 -25.15 25.03 11.42
N LEU A 31 -24.46 25.38 12.50
CA LEU A 31 -24.54 24.66 13.78
C LEU A 31 -25.26 25.51 14.83
N GLN A 32 -26.39 25.00 15.33
CA GLN A 32 -27.10 25.60 16.46
C GLN A 32 -26.65 24.97 17.78
N ILE A 33 -26.37 25.81 18.78
CA ILE A 33 -25.94 25.34 20.11
C ILE A 33 -27.03 25.64 21.17
N ARG A 34 -27.61 24.60 21.79
CA ARG A 34 -28.64 24.75 22.84
C ARG A 34 -28.02 24.96 24.24
N LYS A 35 -28.66 25.81 25.06
CA LYS A 35 -28.24 26.16 26.44
C LYS A 35 -28.63 25.14 27.55
N ARG A 36 -29.40 24.06 27.29
CA ARG A 36 -29.94 23.16 28.35
C ARG A 36 -29.41 21.72 28.32
N ASN A 37 -29.06 21.20 29.52
CA ASN A 37 -28.74 19.79 29.81
C ASN A 37 -29.98 18.90 29.58
N VAL A 38 -29.96 18.05 28.55
CA VAL A 38 -30.86 16.91 28.42
C VAL A 38 -29.97 15.66 28.38
N ARG A 39 -30.23 14.70 29.29
CA ARG A 39 -29.62 13.36 29.26
C ARG A 39 -30.09 12.66 27.98
N CYS A 40 -29.16 12.21 27.13
CA CYS A 40 -29.49 11.24 26.10
C CYS A 40 -29.07 9.83 26.56
N PRO A 41 -29.90 8.81 26.31
CA PRO A 41 -29.53 7.41 26.51
C PRO A 41 -28.41 7.00 25.53
N ASN A 42 -27.69 5.95 25.89
CA ASN A 42 -26.67 5.30 25.06
C ASN A 42 -27.22 4.99 23.65
N TYR A 43 -26.87 5.82 22.67
CA TYR A 43 -27.07 5.51 21.25
C TYR A 43 -25.77 5.74 20.49
N ALA A 44 -25.39 4.72 19.73
CA ALA A 44 -24.13 4.52 19.05
C ALA A 44 -23.73 5.67 18.11
N LEU A 45 -22.41 5.83 17.95
CA LEU A 45 -21.75 6.57 16.88
C LEU A 45 -22.39 6.20 15.54
N ARG A 46 -22.82 7.20 14.76
CA ARG A 46 -23.22 6.99 13.37
C ARG A 46 -22.48 8.00 12.50
N TRP A 47 -21.56 7.50 11.68
CA TRP A 47 -21.25 8.13 10.40
C TRP A 47 -22.55 8.30 9.65
N ARG A 48 -22.98 9.55 9.39
CA ARG A 48 -24.01 9.80 8.39
C ARG A 48 -23.31 10.16 7.10
N HIS A 49 -22.96 9.13 6.35
CA HIS A 49 -22.64 9.23 4.93
C HIS A 49 -23.87 9.78 4.21
N LEU A 50 -23.81 11.04 3.75
CA LEU A 50 -24.88 11.67 2.98
C LEU A 50 -24.53 11.81 1.49
N ASP A 51 -23.33 11.38 1.10
CA ASP A 51 -22.85 10.95 -0.23
C ASP A 51 -21.33 10.78 -0.08
N ASP A 52 -20.77 9.63 -0.46
CA ASP A 52 -19.34 9.34 -0.28
C ASP A 52 -18.43 10.19 -1.17
N SER A 53 -18.95 10.79 -2.23
CA SER A 53 -18.16 11.51 -3.24
C SER A 53 -17.44 12.76 -2.73
N LYS A 54 -17.88 13.34 -1.61
CA LYS A 54 -17.27 14.52 -0.98
C LYS A 54 -17.49 14.42 0.52
N CYS A 55 -16.49 13.90 1.24
CA CYS A 55 -16.54 13.85 2.69
C CYS A 55 -16.77 15.27 3.22
N LEU A 56 -17.93 15.44 3.83
CA LEU A 56 -18.08 16.40 4.91
C LEU A 56 -17.08 15.92 5.97
N PHE A 57 -15.90 16.54 6.08
CA PHE A 57 -15.23 16.52 7.37
C PHE A 57 -16.12 17.39 8.26
N VAL A 58 -17.20 16.82 8.74
CA VAL A 58 -17.75 17.24 10.01
C VAL A 58 -17.73 15.95 10.77
N TYR A 59 -16.60 15.72 11.45
CA TYR A 59 -16.59 14.92 12.66
C TYR A 59 -17.53 15.60 13.66
N CYS A 60 -18.83 15.54 13.39
CA CYS A 60 -19.86 15.86 14.35
C CYS A 60 -19.92 14.62 15.22
N PHE A 61 -18.97 14.55 16.15
CA PHE A 61 -19.18 13.77 17.35
C PHE A 61 -20.60 14.07 17.84
N CYS A 62 -21.24 13.10 18.49
CA CYS A 62 -22.41 13.34 19.33
C CYS A 62 -22.06 14.35 20.45
N LEU A 63 -21.87 15.60 20.06
CA LEU A 63 -21.39 16.74 20.81
C LEU A 63 -22.44 17.82 20.58
N PHE A 64 -23.69 17.60 21.00
CA PHE A 64 -24.75 18.61 21.18
C PHE A 64 -24.92 19.69 20.06
N PHE A 65 -24.45 19.42 18.86
CA PHE A 65 -24.37 20.34 17.73
C PHE A 65 -25.54 20.01 16.80
N LEU A 66 -26.53 20.89 16.70
CA LEU A 66 -27.64 20.70 15.76
C LEU A 66 -27.18 21.18 14.38
N LEU A 67 -26.94 20.22 13.49
CA LEU A 67 -26.43 20.41 12.14
C LEU A 67 -27.55 20.75 11.15
N GLN A 68 -27.43 21.88 10.46
CA GLN A 68 -28.24 22.23 9.30
C GLN A 68 -27.30 22.42 8.11
N VAL A 69 -27.43 21.55 7.10
CA VAL A 69 -26.64 21.64 5.87
C VAL A 69 -27.37 22.53 4.87
N LEU A 70 -26.74 23.62 4.43
CA LEU A 70 -27.30 24.56 3.46
C LEU A 70 -26.89 24.18 2.03
N GLY A 71 -27.81 24.38 1.08
CA GLY A 71 -27.59 24.18 -0.35
C GLY A 71 -27.54 22.71 -0.81
N ARG A 72 -27.98 21.77 0.03
CA ARG A 72 -28.04 20.35 -0.33
C ARG A 72 -28.95 20.14 -1.54
N GLY A 73 -28.40 19.58 -2.62
CA GLY A 73 -29.11 19.35 -3.88
C GLY A 73 -29.03 20.54 -4.86
N GLU A 74 -28.51 21.69 -4.42
CA GLU A 74 -28.26 22.83 -5.31
C GLU A 74 -26.92 22.68 -6.03
N LYS A 75 -26.90 23.12 -7.29
CA LYS A 75 -25.68 23.25 -8.08
C LYS A 75 -24.83 24.40 -7.52
N TRP A 76 -23.54 24.15 -7.34
CA TRP A 76 -22.56 25.16 -6.98
C TRP A 76 -22.29 26.10 -8.16
N ASN A 77 -22.60 27.37 -7.94
CA ASN A 77 -22.32 28.48 -8.86
C ASN A 77 -21.30 29.47 -8.25
N GLY A 78 -20.70 29.13 -7.10
CA GLY A 78 -19.83 30.03 -6.35
C GLY A 78 -18.40 30.18 -6.87
N GLY A 79 -18.16 29.96 -8.16
CA GLY A 79 -16.82 29.98 -8.76
C GLY A 79 -16.04 28.66 -8.58
N SER A 80 -14.77 28.66 -8.96
CA SER A 80 -13.91 27.46 -8.84
C SER A 80 -13.22 27.43 -7.47
N TYR A 81 -13.27 26.29 -6.79
CA TYR A 81 -12.50 26.07 -5.55
C TYR A 81 -10.98 26.11 -5.78
N LEU A 82 -10.53 25.92 -7.02
CA LEU A 82 -9.11 25.90 -7.41
C LEU A 82 -8.59 27.26 -7.90
N SER A 83 -9.49 28.18 -8.26
CA SER A 83 -9.14 29.50 -8.78
C SER A 83 -10.08 30.55 -8.21
N ALA A 84 -9.63 31.19 -7.15
CA ALA A 84 -10.35 32.22 -6.43
C ALA A 84 -10.22 33.59 -7.16
N PRO A 85 -11.13 34.57 -6.95
CA PRO A 85 -12.14 34.64 -5.89
C PRO A 85 -13.48 33.94 -6.20
N GLY A 86 -14.22 33.59 -5.15
CA GLY A 86 -15.56 32.99 -5.23
C GLY A 86 -16.21 32.80 -3.86
N GLY A 87 -17.36 32.15 -3.81
CA GLY A 87 -18.03 31.75 -2.56
C GLY A 87 -19.28 32.54 -2.17
N GLY A 88 -19.69 33.56 -2.92
CA GLY A 88 -20.84 34.42 -2.61
C GLY A 88 -22.17 33.68 -2.45
N GLN A 89 -22.34 32.55 -3.14
CA GLN A 89 -23.48 31.63 -2.95
C GLN A 89 -23.64 31.22 -1.48
N LYS A 90 -22.52 31.09 -0.76
CA LYS A 90 -22.49 30.80 0.68
C LYS A 90 -23.17 31.88 1.50
N VAL A 91 -22.88 33.15 1.20
CA VAL A 91 -23.46 34.29 1.91
C VAL A 91 -24.96 34.39 1.62
N ARG A 92 -25.38 34.20 0.36
CA ARG A 92 -26.80 34.17 -0.03
C ARG A 92 -27.58 33.10 0.73
N LEU A 93 -27.06 31.89 0.79
CA LEU A 93 -27.72 30.78 1.49
C LEU A 93 -27.76 31.00 3.00
N LEU A 94 -26.68 31.53 3.59
CA LEU A 94 -26.68 31.88 5.00
C LEU A 94 -27.72 32.95 5.32
N LYS A 95 -27.82 34.01 4.49
CA LYS A 95 -28.82 35.06 4.65
C LYS A 95 -30.22 34.48 4.68
N SER A 96 -30.57 33.65 3.70
CA SER A 96 -31.87 32.97 3.66
C SER A 96 -32.11 32.09 4.89
N ALA A 97 -31.09 31.36 5.36
CA ALA A 97 -31.23 30.50 6.53
C ALA A 97 -31.40 31.29 7.85
N LEU A 98 -30.82 32.49 7.93
CA LEU A 98 -30.94 33.36 9.11
C LEU A 98 -32.31 34.03 9.21
N ASP A 99 -33.03 34.21 8.10
CA ASP A 99 -34.40 34.73 8.10
C ASP A 99 -35.37 33.78 8.83
N ASP A 100 -35.12 32.47 8.78
CA ASP A 100 -35.92 31.45 9.48
C ASP A 100 -35.64 31.36 10.99
N VAL A 101 -34.55 31.98 11.48
CA VAL A 101 -34.15 31.90 12.89
C VAL A 101 -34.89 32.95 13.74
N LYS A 102 -35.96 32.56 14.42
CA LYS A 102 -36.78 33.48 15.24
C LYS A 102 -36.12 33.92 16.56
N GLU A 103 -35.22 33.11 17.11
CA GLU A 103 -34.55 33.38 18.39
C GLU A 103 -33.34 34.29 18.20
N GLU A 104 -33.40 35.54 18.66
CA GLU A 104 -32.32 36.53 18.46
C GLU A 104 -31.04 36.20 19.24
N ASP A 105 -31.15 35.65 20.44
CA ASP A 105 -30.01 35.32 21.32
C ASP A 105 -29.38 33.96 21.00
N LYS A 106 -29.83 33.32 19.92
CA LYS A 106 -29.33 32.02 19.48
C LYS A 106 -27.92 32.15 18.93
N ILE A 107 -27.04 31.25 19.37
CA ILE A 107 -25.65 31.23 18.90
C ILE A 107 -25.56 30.29 17.71
N ILE A 108 -25.01 30.82 16.63
CA ILE A 108 -24.83 30.16 15.35
C ILE A 108 -23.33 30.11 15.06
N LEU A 109 -22.86 28.90 14.76
CA LEU A 109 -21.54 28.67 14.20
C LEU A 109 -21.71 28.39 12.71
N PHE A 110 -21.01 29.17 11.90
CA PHE A 110 -20.80 28.91 10.48
C PHE A 110 -19.40 28.33 10.29
N ILE A 111 -19.30 27.29 9.48
CA ILE A 111 -18.04 26.73 9.00
C ILE A 111 -18.18 26.20 7.57
N ASP A 112 -17.06 26.22 6.85
CA ASP A 112 -16.88 25.38 5.68
C ASP A 112 -16.90 23.89 6.09
N SER A 113 -17.16 22.99 5.13
CA SER A 113 -17.52 21.60 5.46
C SER A 113 -16.66 20.53 4.80
N TYR A 114 -15.91 20.85 3.75
CA TYR A 114 -15.08 19.89 3.03
C TYR A 114 -13.71 19.67 3.65
N ASP A 115 -13.24 20.62 4.46
CA ASP A 115 -11.85 20.74 4.91
C ASP A 115 -11.73 21.22 6.35
N VAL A 116 -12.72 20.89 7.19
CA VAL A 116 -12.80 21.35 8.59
C VAL A 116 -12.86 20.17 9.55
N VAL A 117 -12.08 20.14 10.63
CA VAL A 117 -12.15 19.08 11.64
C VAL A 117 -12.41 19.68 13.02
N PHE A 118 -13.33 19.08 13.77
CA PHE A 118 -13.57 19.43 15.17
C PHE A 118 -12.59 18.71 16.09
N SER A 119 -11.75 19.48 16.78
CA SER A 119 -10.86 18.99 17.84
C SER A 119 -11.52 18.94 19.22
N SER A 120 -12.66 19.62 19.42
CA SER A 120 -13.41 19.61 20.68
C SER A 120 -14.90 19.90 20.50
N GLY A 121 -15.64 19.87 21.61
CA GLY A 121 -17.10 20.01 21.62
C GLY A 121 -17.65 21.42 21.85
N PRO A 122 -18.99 21.58 21.76
CA PRO A 122 -19.66 22.88 21.81
C PRO A 122 -19.51 23.56 23.16
N LYS A 123 -19.38 22.80 24.27
CA LYS A 123 -19.20 23.38 25.60
C LYS A 123 -17.92 24.22 25.69
N GLU A 124 -16.83 23.71 25.12
CA GLU A 124 -15.54 24.42 25.08
C GLU A 124 -15.61 25.60 24.11
N LEU A 125 -16.21 25.40 22.93
CA LEU A 125 -16.42 26.47 21.95
C LEU A 125 -17.21 27.65 22.54
N LEU A 126 -18.35 27.37 23.17
CA LEU A 126 -19.19 28.39 23.80
C LEU A 126 -18.45 29.13 24.91
N LYS A 127 -17.71 28.41 25.75
CA LYS A 127 -16.89 29.02 26.81
C LYS A 127 -15.89 30.00 26.21
N LYS A 128 -15.20 29.62 25.13
CA LYS A 128 -14.22 30.48 24.45
C LYS A 128 -14.87 31.66 23.75
N PHE A 129 -16.02 31.47 23.12
CA PHE A 129 -16.81 32.55 22.50
C PHE A 129 -17.26 33.59 23.53
N GLN A 130 -17.77 33.14 24.69
CA GLN A 130 -18.14 34.03 25.80
C GLN A 130 -16.93 34.77 26.37
N GLN A 131 -15.77 34.12 26.46
CA GLN A 131 -14.52 34.75 26.90
C GLN A 131 -14.00 35.81 25.91
N ALA A 132 -14.33 35.70 24.62
CA ALA A 132 -13.96 36.71 23.63
C ALA A 132 -14.66 38.04 23.88
N ARG A 133 -15.80 38.07 24.59
CA ARG A 133 -16.59 39.27 24.94
C ARG A 133 -17.05 40.11 23.73
N HIS A 134 -17.27 39.45 22.59
CA HIS A 134 -17.81 40.06 21.37
C HIS A 134 -19.06 39.33 20.91
N LYS A 135 -19.81 39.93 19.97
CA LYS A 135 -21.07 39.34 19.46
C LYS A 135 -20.87 38.47 18.24
N VAL A 136 -19.85 38.76 17.44
CA VAL A 136 -19.40 37.95 16.31
C VAL A 136 -17.89 37.79 16.39
N VAL A 137 -17.40 36.56 16.29
CA VAL A 137 -15.97 36.24 16.24
C VAL A 137 -15.68 35.45 14.98
N PHE A 138 -14.85 36.03 14.11
CA PHE A 138 -14.32 35.35 12.94
C PHE A 138 -13.04 34.58 13.25
N SER A 139 -12.78 33.55 12.47
CA SER A 139 -11.44 32.98 12.35
C SER A 139 -10.46 34.04 11.83
N SER A 140 -9.17 33.80 12.03
CA SER A 140 -8.12 34.71 11.62
C SER A 140 -7.03 33.99 10.83
N GLU A 141 -6.37 34.71 9.92
CA GLU A 141 -5.37 34.17 9.01
C GLU A 141 -4.08 35.01 9.03
N THR A 142 -2.97 34.36 8.68
CA THR A 142 -1.65 35.02 8.52
C THR A 142 -1.59 35.82 7.22
N LEU A 143 -2.24 35.33 6.16
CA LEU A 143 -2.15 35.90 4.82
C LEU A 143 -3.38 36.75 4.52
N ILE A 144 -3.16 37.93 3.92
CA ILE A 144 -4.24 38.76 3.40
C ILE A 144 -4.70 38.23 2.04
N TRP A 145 -6.00 38.01 1.91
CA TRP A 145 -6.64 37.48 0.71
C TRP A 145 -8.10 37.96 0.62
N PRO A 146 -8.66 38.25 -0.57
CA PRO A 146 -8.01 38.27 -1.89
C PRO A 146 -7.20 39.54 -2.20
N ASP A 147 -7.54 40.67 -1.58
CA ASP A 147 -6.99 41.98 -1.97
C ASP A 147 -5.93 42.47 -0.97
N ARG A 148 -4.67 42.39 -1.38
CA ARG A 148 -3.53 42.82 -0.55
C ARG A 148 -3.52 44.33 -0.28
N HIS A 149 -4.15 45.15 -1.11
CA HIS A 149 -4.18 46.61 -0.93
C HIS A 149 -5.01 47.05 0.28
N LEU A 150 -5.75 46.14 0.91
CA LEU A 150 -6.53 46.39 2.11
C LEU A 150 -5.71 46.23 3.41
N GLU A 151 -4.43 45.87 3.32
CA GLU A 151 -3.59 45.58 4.50
C GLU A 151 -3.55 46.74 5.49
N ASP A 152 -3.32 47.96 5.03
CA ASP A 152 -3.23 49.16 5.88
C ASP A 152 -4.58 49.53 6.54
N LYS A 153 -5.69 49.07 5.96
CA LYS A 153 -7.04 49.30 6.51
C LYS A 153 -7.40 48.32 7.62
N HIS A 154 -6.67 47.21 7.76
CA HIS A 154 -6.92 46.26 8.83
C HIS A 154 -6.43 46.81 10.18
N PRO A 155 -7.21 46.67 11.26
CA PRO A 155 -6.75 47.01 12.60
C PRO A 155 -5.42 46.34 12.93
N HIS A 156 -4.53 47.07 13.60
CA HIS A 156 -3.32 46.49 14.13
C HIS A 156 -3.66 45.57 15.31
N VAL A 157 -3.12 44.36 15.27
CA VAL A 157 -3.21 43.38 16.36
C VAL A 157 -1.83 43.34 17.02
N ARG A 158 -1.78 43.53 18.35
CA ARG A 158 -0.52 43.50 19.10
C ARG A 158 0.17 42.15 19.04
N GLU A 159 -0.63 41.08 19.05
CA GLU A 159 -0.16 39.71 19.08
C GLU A 159 -1.21 38.79 18.45
N GLY A 160 -0.79 37.95 17.51
CA GLY A 160 -1.66 37.02 16.81
C GLY A 160 -1.87 37.36 15.34
N LYS A 161 -2.72 36.57 14.69
CA LYS A 161 -3.12 36.70 13.29
C LYS A 161 -3.98 37.97 13.08
N ARG A 162 -3.69 38.71 12.01
CA ARG A 162 -4.24 40.04 11.75
C ARG A 162 -5.46 40.05 10.83
N PHE A 163 -5.54 39.11 9.88
CA PHE A 163 -6.51 39.16 8.80
C PHE A 163 -7.72 38.26 9.10
N LEU A 164 -8.89 38.65 8.59
CA LEU A 164 -10.13 37.88 8.75
C LEU A 164 -10.06 36.59 7.94
N GLY A 165 -10.67 35.50 8.44
CA GLY A 165 -10.93 34.28 7.68
C GLY A 165 -12.42 33.93 7.67
N ALA A 166 -13.03 33.87 6.49
CA ALA A 166 -14.47 33.65 6.29
C ALA A 166 -14.89 32.18 6.34
N GLY A 167 -13.93 31.25 6.33
CA GLY A 167 -14.22 29.81 6.42
C GLY A 167 -14.76 29.35 7.77
N GLY A 168 -14.74 30.21 8.80
CA GLY A 168 -15.34 29.92 10.10
C GLY A 168 -15.61 31.16 10.93
N TYR A 169 -16.81 31.26 11.50
CA TYR A 169 -17.19 32.33 12.43
C TYR A 169 -18.37 31.91 13.30
N ILE A 170 -18.43 32.49 14.50
CA ILE A 170 -19.49 32.23 15.49
C ILE A 170 -20.09 33.55 15.96
N GLY A 171 -21.41 33.62 16.10
CA GLY A 171 -22.09 34.83 16.56
C GLY A 171 -23.53 34.61 17.00
N TYR A 172 -24.13 35.65 17.56
CA TYR A 172 -25.56 35.69 17.84
C TYR A 172 -26.37 35.88 16.54
N ALA A 173 -27.51 35.21 16.42
CA ALA A 173 -28.33 35.21 15.21
C ALA A 173 -28.74 36.63 14.76
N SER A 174 -29.08 37.51 15.70
CA SER A 174 -29.39 38.92 15.39
C SER A 174 -28.20 39.65 14.75
N ASN A 175 -27.01 39.53 15.33
CA ASN A 175 -25.79 40.15 14.81
C ASN A 175 -25.36 39.55 13.47
N LEU A 176 -25.51 38.23 13.27
CA LEU A 176 -25.22 37.60 11.99
C LEU A 176 -26.21 38.04 10.91
N ARG A 177 -27.49 38.26 11.25
CA ARG A 177 -28.49 38.79 10.31
C ARG A 177 -28.16 40.20 9.88
N GLU A 178 -27.78 41.08 10.82
CA GLU A 178 -27.28 42.43 10.50
C GLU A 178 -26.01 42.36 9.63
N MET A 179 -25.13 41.40 9.88
CA MET A 179 -23.89 41.23 9.13
C MET A 179 -24.12 40.88 7.65
N VAL A 180 -25.15 40.08 7.32
CA VAL A 180 -25.42 39.64 5.94
C VAL A 180 -26.59 40.40 5.28
N SER A 181 -27.22 41.34 5.99
CA SER A 181 -28.41 42.07 5.50
C SER A 181 -28.15 42.77 4.17
N ASP A 182 -26.95 43.35 4.04
CA ASP A 182 -26.56 44.18 2.90
C ASP A 182 -25.95 43.35 1.76
N TRP A 183 -25.93 42.02 1.88
CA TRP A 183 -25.46 41.16 0.79
C TRP A 183 -26.41 41.29 -0.42
N SER A 184 -25.85 41.82 -1.51
CA SER A 184 -26.46 41.92 -2.84
C SER A 184 -25.51 41.42 -3.95
N GLY A 185 -24.46 40.69 -3.56
CA GLY A 185 -23.46 40.14 -4.48
C GLY A 185 -23.99 38.95 -5.27
N LYS A 186 -23.27 38.59 -6.33
CA LYS A 186 -23.51 37.40 -7.15
C LYS A 186 -23.01 36.13 -6.46
N ASP A 187 -23.48 34.97 -6.91
CA ASP A 187 -23.06 33.70 -6.35
C ASP A 187 -21.52 33.48 -6.48
N ASP A 188 -20.90 34.00 -7.53
CA ASP A 188 -19.45 33.93 -7.82
C ASP A 188 -18.61 35.07 -7.22
N ASP A 189 -19.22 36.03 -6.51
CA ASP A 189 -18.46 37.05 -5.79
C ASP A 189 -17.71 36.44 -4.59
N SER A 190 -16.69 37.13 -4.07
CA SER A 190 -15.93 36.64 -2.91
C SER A 190 -16.64 36.87 -1.58
N ASP A 191 -16.94 35.78 -0.87
CA ASP A 191 -17.43 35.79 0.50
C ASP A 191 -16.40 36.44 1.46
N GLN A 192 -15.13 36.05 1.35
CA GLN A 192 -14.02 36.61 2.11
C GLN A 192 -13.90 38.13 1.93
N LEU A 193 -13.96 38.63 0.69
CA LEU A 193 -13.82 40.06 0.41
C LEU A 193 -14.99 40.85 1.01
N TYR A 194 -16.20 40.28 0.96
CA TYR A 194 -17.39 40.90 1.58
C TYR A 194 -17.22 41.05 3.08
N TYR A 195 -16.87 39.97 3.79
CA TYR A 195 -16.66 40.04 5.24
C TYR A 195 -15.44 40.90 5.62
N THR A 196 -14.38 40.88 4.82
CA THR A 196 -13.22 41.77 5.01
C THR A 196 -13.64 43.23 4.91
N LYS A 197 -14.43 43.63 3.90
CA LYS A 197 -14.93 45.01 3.75
C LYS A 197 -15.79 45.45 4.94
N LEU A 198 -16.64 44.56 5.46
CA LEU A 198 -17.42 44.82 6.67
C LEU A 198 -16.53 44.99 7.93
N TYR A 199 -15.46 44.20 8.04
CA TYR A 199 -14.56 44.24 9.20
C TYR A 199 -13.64 45.46 9.22
N ILE A 200 -13.15 45.91 8.07
CA ILE A 200 -12.28 47.10 7.99
C ILE A 200 -13.04 48.42 8.13
N ASP A 201 -14.36 48.42 7.89
CA ASP A 201 -15.24 49.55 8.18
C ASP A 201 -15.43 49.72 9.71
N PRO A 202 -14.94 50.80 10.33
CA PRO A 202 -15.01 50.98 11.78
C PRO A 202 -16.43 51.08 12.33
N GLU A 203 -17.36 51.68 11.58
CA GLU A 203 -18.74 51.89 12.00
C GLU A 203 -19.50 50.57 11.98
N LYS A 204 -19.41 49.82 10.87
CA LYS A 204 -20.03 48.49 10.75
C LYS A 204 -19.42 47.48 11.73
N ARG A 205 -18.08 47.47 11.88
CA ARG A 205 -17.41 46.61 12.87
C ARG A 205 -17.91 46.87 14.29
N LYS A 206 -18.11 48.14 14.65
CA LYS A 206 -18.59 48.54 15.98
C LYS A 206 -20.08 48.26 16.18
N SER A 207 -20.93 48.50 15.17
CA SER A 207 -22.38 48.24 15.27
C SER A 207 -22.68 46.75 15.43
N ILE A 208 -22.10 45.92 14.56
CA ILE A 208 -22.29 44.46 14.58
C ILE A 208 -21.50 43.79 15.71
N ASN A 209 -20.47 44.48 16.24
CA ASN A 209 -19.57 44.01 17.30
C ASN A 209 -18.78 42.76 16.86
N ILE A 210 -17.97 42.95 15.82
CA ILE A 210 -17.13 41.95 15.16
C ILE A 210 -15.70 42.00 15.72
N THR A 211 -15.12 40.83 15.97
CA THR A 211 -13.69 40.66 16.28
C THR A 211 -13.10 39.43 15.59
N LEU A 212 -11.78 39.25 15.70
CA LEU A 212 -11.04 38.11 15.18
C LEU A 212 -10.51 37.24 16.33
N ASP A 213 -10.46 35.93 16.11
CA ASP A 213 -9.80 34.97 16.99
C ASP A 213 -8.27 34.95 16.79
N SER A 214 -7.61 36.09 16.94
CA SER A 214 -6.20 36.30 16.56
C SER A 214 -5.19 35.32 17.17
N LYS A 215 -5.50 34.68 18.30
CA LYS A 215 -4.62 33.66 18.93
C LYS A 215 -5.07 32.22 18.69
N CYS A 216 -5.95 32.01 17.72
CA CYS A 216 -6.45 30.69 17.31
C CYS A 216 -7.05 29.87 18.47
N ARG A 217 -7.79 30.51 19.39
CA ARG A 217 -8.37 29.81 20.55
C ARG A 217 -9.51 28.88 20.13
N MET A 218 -10.31 29.30 19.16
CA MET A 218 -11.47 28.61 18.61
C MET A 218 -11.17 28.02 17.23
N PHE A 219 -10.56 28.81 16.34
CA PHE A 219 -10.34 28.45 14.94
C PHE A 219 -8.84 28.43 14.60
N GLN A 220 -8.39 27.35 13.95
CA GLN A 220 -7.05 27.23 13.39
C GLN A 220 -7.15 27.07 11.88
N ASN A 221 -6.84 28.14 11.15
CA ASN A 221 -6.60 28.05 9.71
C ASN A 221 -5.17 27.56 9.47
N LEU A 222 -4.98 26.58 8.58
CA LEU A 222 -3.68 25.93 8.36
C LEU A 222 -2.80 26.69 7.36
N HIS A 223 -3.37 27.44 6.42
CA HIS A 223 -2.60 28.13 5.39
C HIS A 223 -1.73 29.25 5.99
N GLY A 224 -0.41 29.11 5.86
CA GLY A 224 0.56 30.02 6.48
C GLY A 224 0.71 29.85 8.00
N ALA A 225 0.38 28.67 8.54
CA ALA A 225 0.54 28.32 9.95
C ALA A 225 0.81 26.81 10.17
N LEU A 226 1.35 26.09 9.17
CA LEU A 226 1.57 24.65 9.26
C LEU A 226 2.62 24.28 10.32
N ASP A 227 3.67 25.10 10.44
CA ASP A 227 4.75 25.00 11.42
C ASP A 227 4.31 25.33 12.86
N GLU A 228 3.13 25.91 13.03
CA GLU A 228 2.57 26.23 14.34
C GLU A 228 1.71 25.10 14.91
N VAL A 229 1.34 24.09 14.11
CA VAL A 229 0.33 23.10 14.47
C VAL A 229 0.94 21.71 14.66
N VAL A 230 0.75 21.14 15.85
CA VAL A 230 1.16 19.77 16.17
C VAL A 230 -0.02 18.95 16.73
N LEU A 231 0.06 17.63 16.57
CA LEU A 231 -0.86 16.71 17.24
C LEU A 231 -0.55 16.65 18.74
N LYS A 232 -1.56 16.88 19.57
CA LYS A 232 -1.53 16.67 21.01
C LYS A 232 -2.41 15.47 21.37
N PHE A 233 -1.76 14.39 21.80
CA PHE A 233 -2.44 13.22 22.35
C PHE A 233 -2.83 13.49 23.80
N GLU A 234 -4.09 13.17 24.12
CA GLU A 234 -4.68 13.25 25.46
C GLU A 234 -5.43 11.95 25.74
N ASP A 235 -5.75 11.67 27.00
CA ASP A 235 -6.48 10.45 27.37
C ASP A 235 -7.81 10.35 26.60
N GLY A 236 -7.88 9.39 25.67
CA GLY A 236 -9.07 9.09 24.89
C GLY A 236 -9.46 10.14 23.83
N ARG A 237 -8.54 11.04 23.44
CA ARG A 237 -8.68 11.92 22.26
C ARG A 237 -7.37 12.55 21.79
N VAL A 238 -7.33 13.00 20.54
CA VAL A 238 -6.26 13.80 19.94
C VAL A 238 -6.77 15.19 19.57
N ARG A 239 -5.94 16.23 19.71
CA ARG A 239 -6.28 17.60 19.32
C ARG A 239 -5.15 18.23 18.53
N ALA A 240 -5.46 19.26 17.76
CA ALA A 240 -4.45 20.19 17.29
C ALA A 240 -4.03 21.12 18.44
N ARG A 241 -2.73 21.38 18.58
CA ARG A 241 -2.18 22.43 19.44
C ARG A 241 -1.47 23.45 18.57
N ASN A 242 -1.82 24.72 18.73
CA ASN A 242 -1.01 25.81 18.20
C ASN A 242 0.12 26.09 19.20
N VAL A 243 1.37 25.82 18.83
CA VAL A 243 2.53 25.98 19.72
C VAL A 243 2.97 27.44 19.85
N MET A 244 2.65 28.29 18.87
CA MET A 244 3.03 29.70 18.87
C MET A 244 2.26 30.50 19.93
N TYR A 245 0.97 30.21 20.11
CA TYR A 245 0.11 30.91 21.08
C TYR A 245 -0.28 30.06 22.29
N ASP A 246 0.23 28.82 22.36
CA ASP A 246 -0.13 27.80 23.34
C ASP A 246 -1.64 27.61 23.48
N THR A 247 -2.33 27.45 22.34
CA THR A 247 -3.77 27.25 22.29
C THR A 247 -4.15 25.87 21.79
N LEU A 248 -5.36 25.45 22.14
CA LEU A 248 -5.97 24.19 21.70
C LEU A 248 -7.23 24.54 20.90
N PRO A 249 -7.11 24.82 19.60
CA PRO A 249 -8.24 25.17 18.75
C PRO A 249 -9.38 24.16 18.86
N VAL A 250 -10.63 24.63 18.72
CA VAL A 250 -11.80 23.73 18.69
C VAL A 250 -12.06 23.25 17.28
N ILE A 251 -11.75 24.08 16.29
CA ILE A 251 -12.02 23.87 14.87
C ILE A 251 -10.70 24.09 14.13
N VAL A 252 -10.33 23.12 13.29
CA VAL A 252 -9.15 23.19 12.42
C VAL A 252 -9.65 23.24 10.99
N HIS A 253 -9.16 24.17 10.18
CA HIS A 253 -9.61 24.43 8.83
C HIS A 253 -8.41 24.37 7.87
N GLY A 254 -8.44 23.39 6.97
CA GLY A 254 -7.46 23.18 5.91
C GLY A 254 -7.63 24.15 4.74
N ASN A 255 -7.71 25.45 5.00
CA ASN A 255 -7.93 26.47 3.97
C ASN A 255 -6.80 26.49 2.92
N GLY A 256 -7.12 26.93 1.71
CA GLY A 256 -6.16 27.00 0.59
C GLY A 256 -5.50 25.64 0.29
N PRO A 257 -4.20 25.61 -0.06
CA PRO A 257 -3.45 24.40 -0.43
C PRO A 257 -3.02 23.54 0.78
N THR A 258 -3.85 23.42 1.82
CA THR A 258 -3.54 22.62 3.03
C THR A 258 -4.45 21.41 3.23
N LYS A 259 -5.13 20.98 2.15
CA LYS A 259 -6.05 19.82 2.15
C LYS A 259 -5.38 18.51 2.59
N LEU A 260 -4.12 18.31 2.22
CA LEU A 260 -3.38 17.10 2.61
C LEU A 260 -3.00 17.11 4.09
N GLN A 261 -2.68 18.29 4.64
CA GLN A 261 -2.38 18.42 6.06
C GLN A 261 -3.64 18.20 6.91
N ILE A 262 -4.81 18.68 6.48
CA ILE A 262 -6.05 18.36 7.20
C ILE A 262 -6.42 16.87 7.08
N ASN A 263 -6.12 16.21 5.95
CA ASN A 263 -6.27 14.75 5.83
C ASN A 263 -5.39 14.00 6.85
N TYR A 264 -4.11 14.40 7.00
CA TYR A 264 -3.20 13.86 8.01
C TYR A 264 -3.76 14.05 9.42
N LEU A 265 -4.13 15.28 9.80
CA LEU A 265 -4.70 15.57 11.12
C LEU A 265 -6.01 14.80 11.35
N GLY A 266 -6.83 14.63 10.31
CA GLY A 266 -8.10 13.91 10.31
C GLY A 266 -7.98 12.40 10.51
N ASN A 267 -6.78 11.81 10.36
CA ASN A 267 -6.52 10.42 10.73
C ASN A 267 -6.45 10.19 12.25
N TYR A 268 -6.34 11.28 13.03
CA TYR A 268 -6.21 11.23 14.49
C TYR A 268 -7.36 11.97 15.16
N ILE A 269 -7.61 13.20 14.72
CA ILE A 269 -8.46 14.13 15.43
C ILE A 269 -9.95 13.80 15.22
N PRO A 270 -10.77 13.85 16.28
CA PRO A 270 -10.38 13.92 17.68
C PRO A 270 -10.31 12.55 18.35
N LYS A 271 -10.86 11.48 17.76
CA LYS A 271 -10.81 10.13 18.35
C LYS A 271 -10.62 9.02 17.31
N VAL A 272 -10.20 9.39 16.10
CA VAL A 272 -10.10 8.47 14.97
C VAL A 272 -9.07 7.40 15.27
N TRP A 273 -7.92 7.83 15.78
CA TRP A 273 -6.87 6.97 16.29
C TRP A 273 -6.29 7.56 17.58
N THR A 274 -6.16 6.74 18.62
CA THR A 274 -5.51 7.11 19.90
C THR A 274 -4.57 6.00 20.36
N PHE A 275 -3.66 6.30 21.30
CA PHE A 275 -2.79 5.26 21.87
C PHE A 275 -3.56 4.25 22.72
N GLU A 276 -4.66 4.67 23.36
CA GLU A 276 -5.43 3.81 24.27
C GLU A 276 -6.40 2.89 23.53
N THR A 277 -7.03 3.38 22.46
CA THR A 277 -8.09 2.65 21.74
C THR A 277 -7.69 2.15 20.37
N GLY A 278 -6.53 2.56 19.86
CA GLY A 278 -6.19 2.38 18.44
C GLY A 278 -7.20 3.08 17.54
N CYS A 279 -7.40 2.53 16.34
CA CYS A 279 -8.36 3.05 15.37
C CYS A 279 -9.81 2.73 15.77
N THR A 280 -10.60 3.76 16.09
CA THR A 280 -12.00 3.57 16.50
C THR A 280 -12.96 3.42 15.32
N VAL A 281 -12.60 3.99 14.17
CA VAL A 281 -13.45 4.04 12.97
C VAL A 281 -13.20 2.87 12.00
N CYS A 282 -12.15 2.07 12.25
CA CYS A 282 -11.73 1.00 11.32
C CYS A 282 -12.72 -0.15 11.23
N ASN A 283 -13.59 -0.30 12.24
CA ASN A 283 -14.65 -1.31 12.30
C ASN A 283 -16.05 -0.72 12.16
N GLU A 284 -16.15 0.56 11.79
CA GLU A 284 -17.43 1.24 11.56
C GLU A 284 -17.80 1.14 10.07
N ASP A 285 -19.10 1.05 9.79
CA ASP A 285 -19.66 0.97 8.43
C ASP A 285 -19.07 -0.15 7.56
N LEU A 286 -18.67 -1.26 8.19
CA LEU A 286 -18.20 -2.43 7.46
C LEU A 286 -19.33 -3.00 6.61
N ARG A 287 -18.98 -3.45 5.40
CA ARG A 287 -19.86 -4.22 4.51
C ARG A 287 -19.63 -5.71 4.75
N PRO A 288 -20.39 -6.39 5.61
CA PRO A 288 -20.13 -7.79 5.93
C PRO A 288 -20.33 -8.68 4.68
N LEU A 289 -19.33 -9.50 4.37
CA LEU A 289 -19.45 -10.53 3.33
C LEU A 289 -19.88 -11.89 3.92
N SER A 290 -19.72 -12.07 5.23
CA SER A 290 -20.14 -13.25 5.97
C SER A 290 -21.68 -13.38 5.98
N GLY A 291 -22.22 -14.23 5.11
CA GLY A 291 -23.66 -14.49 4.97
C GLY A 291 -24.14 -14.54 3.52
N LEU A 292 -23.37 -13.96 2.60
CA LEU A 292 -23.63 -13.95 1.16
C LEU A 292 -23.19 -15.29 0.55
N LYS A 293 -23.98 -16.35 0.70
CA LYS A 293 -23.66 -17.68 0.11
C LYS A 293 -23.56 -17.64 -1.43
N SER A 294 -24.12 -16.62 -2.09
CA SER A 294 -24.18 -16.47 -3.55
C SER A 294 -24.08 -15.02 -4.06
N GLU A 295 -23.89 -14.02 -3.20
CA GLU A 295 -24.00 -12.57 -3.51
C GLU A 295 -22.68 -11.81 -3.26
N TYR A 296 -21.53 -12.44 -3.55
CA TYR A 296 -20.28 -11.70 -3.54
C TYR A 296 -20.30 -10.63 -4.64
N PRO A 297 -19.84 -9.39 -4.36
CA PRO A 297 -19.69 -8.34 -5.35
C PRO A 297 -18.91 -8.82 -6.59
N PRO A 298 -19.38 -8.55 -7.81
CA PRO A 298 -18.55 -8.75 -9.00
C PRO A 298 -17.35 -7.79 -8.99
N VAL A 299 -16.16 -8.34 -9.21
CA VAL A 299 -14.90 -7.60 -9.20
C VAL A 299 -14.16 -7.84 -10.51
N VAL A 300 -13.74 -6.76 -11.16
CA VAL A 300 -12.75 -6.85 -12.25
C VAL A 300 -11.37 -6.70 -11.64
N MET A 301 -10.53 -7.72 -11.78
CA MET A 301 -9.15 -7.71 -11.34
C MET A 301 -8.23 -7.34 -12.51
N GLY A 302 -7.62 -6.16 -12.42
CA GLY A 302 -6.62 -5.68 -13.38
C GLY A 302 -5.22 -6.12 -12.95
N ILE A 303 -4.60 -7.01 -13.72
CA ILE A 303 -3.24 -7.53 -13.51
C ILE A 303 -2.30 -6.85 -14.50
N PHE A 304 -1.25 -6.20 -14.01
CA PHE A 304 -0.32 -5.45 -14.86
C PHE A 304 1.12 -5.99 -14.75
N ILE A 305 1.65 -6.46 -15.88
CA ILE A 305 3.04 -6.88 -16.07
C ILE A 305 3.71 -5.84 -16.97
N GLN A 306 4.56 -5.02 -16.36
CA GLN A 306 5.07 -3.80 -17.02
C GLN A 306 6.58 -3.78 -17.19
N GLN A 307 7.26 -4.65 -16.45
CA GLN A 307 8.71 -4.80 -16.43
C GLN A 307 9.02 -6.26 -16.10
N PRO A 308 10.21 -6.77 -16.51
CA PRO A 308 10.64 -8.11 -16.14
C PRO A 308 10.55 -8.30 -14.63
N THR A 309 9.75 -9.27 -14.19
CA THR A 309 9.46 -9.49 -12.77
C THR A 309 9.78 -10.95 -12.41
N PRO A 310 10.44 -11.20 -11.27
CA PRO A 310 10.69 -12.56 -10.82
C PRO A 310 9.41 -13.22 -10.29
N PHE A 311 9.36 -14.56 -10.30
CA PHE A 311 8.31 -15.37 -9.69
C PHE A 311 6.89 -15.16 -10.23
N VAL A 312 6.73 -14.82 -11.52
CA VAL A 312 5.40 -14.59 -12.14
C VAL A 312 4.51 -15.82 -12.08
N THR A 313 5.05 -17.03 -12.24
CA THR A 313 4.28 -18.27 -12.03
C THR A 313 3.71 -18.33 -10.61
N VAL A 314 4.51 -17.94 -9.61
CA VAL A 314 4.10 -17.93 -8.20
C VAL A 314 3.03 -16.87 -7.94
N PHE A 315 3.07 -15.75 -8.65
CA PHE A 315 2.01 -14.74 -8.61
C PHE A 315 0.66 -15.37 -9.03
N PHE A 316 0.62 -16.09 -10.15
CA PHE A 316 -0.60 -16.78 -10.60
C PHE A 316 -1.03 -17.93 -9.68
N GLU A 317 -0.07 -18.71 -9.13
CA GLU A 317 -0.37 -19.72 -8.10
C GLU A 317 -1.10 -19.10 -6.89
N ARG A 318 -0.65 -17.92 -6.42
CA ARG A 318 -1.27 -17.19 -5.31
C ARG A 318 -2.63 -16.61 -5.68
N LEU A 319 -2.80 -16.14 -6.92
CA LEU A 319 -4.07 -15.64 -7.42
C LEU A 319 -5.17 -16.71 -7.28
N LEU A 320 -4.86 -17.97 -7.61
CA LEU A 320 -5.78 -19.10 -7.50
C LEU A 320 -6.15 -19.44 -6.04
N GLN A 321 -5.29 -19.06 -5.09
CA GLN A 321 -5.47 -19.28 -3.65
C GLN A 321 -6.26 -18.15 -2.97
N LEU A 322 -6.51 -17.03 -3.65
CA LEU A 322 -7.34 -15.97 -3.09
C LEU A 322 -8.71 -16.53 -2.72
N ARG A 323 -9.12 -16.28 -1.48
CA ARG A 323 -10.40 -16.74 -0.94
C ARG A 323 -11.52 -15.83 -1.41
N TYR A 324 -11.79 -15.80 -2.70
CA TYR A 324 -12.90 -15.11 -3.32
C TYR A 324 -13.50 -16.00 -4.42
N PRO A 325 -14.84 -16.05 -4.60
CA PRO A 325 -15.42 -16.88 -5.65
C PRO A 325 -14.92 -16.44 -7.03
N LYS A 326 -14.19 -17.32 -7.73
CA LYS A 326 -13.63 -17.03 -9.06
C LYS A 326 -14.71 -16.71 -10.11
N SER A 327 -15.89 -17.31 -9.96
CA SER A 327 -17.09 -16.99 -10.75
C SER A 327 -17.64 -15.58 -10.54
N ARG A 328 -17.08 -14.80 -9.60
CA ARG A 328 -17.38 -13.37 -9.35
C ARG A 328 -16.18 -12.47 -9.67
N LEU A 329 -15.13 -13.04 -10.25
CA LEU A 329 -13.93 -12.33 -10.68
C LEU A 329 -13.87 -12.33 -12.21
N SER A 330 -13.79 -11.15 -12.80
CA SER A 330 -13.37 -10.98 -14.19
C SER A 330 -11.89 -10.59 -14.21
N LEU A 331 -11.11 -11.12 -15.14
CA LEU A 331 -9.69 -10.80 -15.26
C LEU A 331 -9.44 -9.82 -16.41
N PHE A 332 -8.58 -8.84 -16.17
CA PHE A 332 -7.96 -8.02 -17.20
C PHE A 332 -6.45 -8.15 -17.03
N ILE A 333 -5.77 -8.84 -17.95
CA ILE A 333 -4.31 -9.03 -17.87
C ILE A 333 -3.65 -8.18 -18.95
N TYR A 334 -2.84 -7.22 -18.52
CA TYR A 334 -1.98 -6.48 -19.43
C TYR A 334 -0.54 -6.93 -19.25
N ASN A 335 0.03 -7.50 -20.32
CA ASN A 335 1.43 -7.83 -20.41
C ASN A 335 2.14 -6.93 -21.42
N GLN A 336 3.17 -6.21 -20.97
CA GLN A 336 4.09 -5.45 -21.82
C GLN A 336 5.39 -6.20 -22.08
N GLU A 337 5.65 -7.29 -21.36
CA GLU A 337 6.93 -7.99 -21.34
C GLU A 337 6.84 -9.33 -22.08
N PRO A 338 7.41 -9.45 -23.29
CA PRO A 338 7.32 -10.69 -24.08
C PRO A 338 7.86 -11.92 -23.33
N HIS A 339 8.85 -11.73 -22.45
CA HIS A 339 9.38 -12.79 -21.59
C HIS A 339 8.31 -13.45 -20.71
N HIS A 340 7.23 -12.73 -20.38
CA HIS A 340 6.13 -13.23 -19.57
C HIS A 340 4.93 -13.76 -20.38
N ASP A 341 4.97 -13.72 -21.72
CA ASP A 341 3.85 -14.17 -22.57
C ASP A 341 3.49 -15.64 -22.32
N GLN A 342 4.50 -16.51 -22.19
CA GLN A 342 4.27 -17.93 -21.94
C GLN A 342 3.64 -18.17 -20.55
N HIS A 343 4.04 -17.39 -19.54
CA HIS A 343 3.48 -17.49 -18.20
C HIS A 343 1.99 -17.12 -18.20
N VAL A 344 1.62 -16.03 -18.88
CA VAL A 344 0.23 -15.59 -19.02
C VAL A 344 -0.58 -16.59 -19.83
N ARG A 345 -0.04 -17.08 -20.96
CA ARG A 345 -0.71 -18.05 -21.82
C ARG A 345 -1.03 -19.33 -21.07
N SER A 346 -0.03 -19.93 -20.42
CA SER A 346 -0.23 -21.18 -19.67
C SER A 346 -1.25 -21.01 -18.54
N PHE A 347 -1.24 -19.88 -17.83
CA PHE A 347 -2.25 -19.60 -16.81
C PHE A 347 -3.67 -19.52 -17.41
N LEU A 348 -3.85 -18.83 -18.53
CA LEU A 348 -5.16 -18.69 -19.17
C LEU A 348 -5.65 -20.01 -19.77
N GLU A 349 -4.76 -20.80 -20.39
CA GLU A 349 -5.10 -22.12 -20.94
C GLU A 349 -5.63 -23.08 -19.87
N ASP A 350 -5.10 -23.00 -18.66
CA ASP A 350 -5.47 -23.91 -17.57
C ASP A 350 -6.66 -23.43 -16.74
N HIS A 351 -6.89 -22.10 -16.66
CA HIS A 351 -7.79 -21.52 -15.65
C HIS A 351 -8.81 -20.51 -16.15
N ASP A 352 -8.85 -20.13 -17.44
CA ASP A 352 -9.78 -19.12 -17.95
C ASP A 352 -11.24 -19.41 -17.60
N ALA A 353 -11.66 -20.67 -17.70
CA ALA A 353 -13.02 -21.15 -17.47
C ALA A 353 -13.46 -21.07 -15.98
N GLU A 354 -12.53 -20.87 -15.03
CA GLU A 354 -12.86 -20.66 -13.62
C GLU A 354 -13.38 -19.23 -13.34
N TYR A 355 -13.07 -18.27 -14.22
CA TYR A 355 -13.37 -16.86 -14.06
C TYR A 355 -14.65 -16.45 -14.81
N GLN A 356 -15.29 -15.36 -14.36
CA GLN A 356 -16.51 -14.86 -14.98
C GLN A 356 -16.28 -14.40 -16.43
N ALA A 357 -15.19 -13.67 -16.67
CA ALA A 357 -14.77 -13.20 -17.97
C ALA A 357 -13.26 -12.89 -17.99
N VAL A 358 -12.69 -12.84 -19.19
CA VAL A 358 -11.31 -12.39 -19.43
C VAL A 358 -11.34 -11.22 -20.43
N ASN A 359 -10.50 -10.20 -20.22
CA ASN A 359 -10.44 -8.93 -20.95
C ASN A 359 -11.63 -7.98 -20.70
N ASP A 360 -12.15 -7.97 -19.47
CA ASP A 360 -13.27 -7.12 -19.08
C ASP A 360 -12.81 -5.72 -18.61
N MET A 361 -13.63 -4.70 -18.87
CA MET A 361 -13.34 -3.29 -18.58
C MET A 361 -14.36 -2.74 -17.59
N CYS A 362 -13.97 -2.61 -16.32
CA CYS A 362 -14.90 -2.24 -15.23
C CYS A 362 -15.65 -0.92 -15.42
N ARG A 363 -15.07 0.06 -16.15
CA ARG A 363 -15.77 1.32 -16.42
C ARG A 363 -16.90 1.19 -17.44
N ALA A 364 -16.76 0.26 -18.39
CA ALA A 364 -17.76 -0.02 -19.41
C ALA A 364 -18.79 -1.05 -18.95
N ASP A 365 -18.38 -1.94 -18.04
CA ASP A 365 -19.25 -2.92 -17.42
C ASP A 365 -20.09 -2.28 -16.30
N VAL A 366 -21.41 -2.36 -16.46
CA VAL A 366 -22.38 -1.90 -15.46
C VAL A 366 -22.53 -2.87 -14.30
N ASP A 367 -22.18 -4.14 -14.52
CA ASP A 367 -22.24 -5.17 -13.48
C ASP A 367 -21.02 -5.08 -12.56
N CYS A 368 -19.87 -4.58 -13.03
CA CYS A 368 -18.70 -4.34 -12.18
C CYS A 368 -19.02 -3.42 -10.98
N GLU A 369 -18.78 -3.94 -9.77
CA GLU A 369 -18.95 -3.20 -8.52
C GLU A 369 -17.62 -2.69 -7.95
N TYR A 370 -16.53 -3.42 -8.16
CA TYR A 370 -15.19 -3.02 -7.76
C TYR A 370 -14.14 -3.32 -8.84
N PHE A 371 -13.16 -2.44 -8.94
CA PHE A 371 -11.94 -2.64 -9.71
C PHE A 371 -10.77 -2.87 -8.76
N PHE A 372 -10.16 -4.05 -8.83
CA PHE A 372 -8.98 -4.40 -8.05
C PHE A 372 -7.73 -4.39 -8.93
N SER A 373 -6.92 -3.34 -8.81
CA SER A 373 -5.65 -3.21 -9.54
C SER A 373 -4.54 -3.92 -8.78
N VAL A 374 -3.76 -4.76 -9.45
CA VAL A 374 -2.62 -5.48 -8.89
C VAL A 374 -1.48 -5.54 -9.91
N ASP A 375 -0.35 -4.95 -9.56
CA ASP A 375 0.89 -5.11 -10.33
C ASP A 375 1.57 -6.44 -9.96
N VAL A 376 2.20 -7.10 -10.93
CA VAL A 376 2.70 -8.48 -10.77
C VAL A 376 3.81 -8.64 -9.71
N GLU A 377 4.51 -7.56 -9.36
CA GLU A 377 5.52 -7.54 -8.31
C GLU A 377 4.94 -7.59 -6.88
N VAL A 378 3.61 -7.54 -6.75
CA VAL A 378 2.89 -7.63 -5.48
C VAL A 378 2.75 -9.09 -5.04
N VAL A 379 3.24 -9.39 -3.84
CA VAL A 379 3.12 -10.71 -3.22
C VAL A 379 2.01 -10.67 -2.19
N LEU A 380 0.80 -11.02 -2.61
CA LEU A 380 -0.36 -11.17 -1.71
C LEU A 380 -0.22 -12.47 -0.91
N LYS A 381 0.20 -12.34 0.36
CA LYS A 381 0.31 -13.47 1.29
C LYS A 381 -0.99 -13.78 2.02
N ASN A 382 -1.80 -12.75 2.25
CA ASN A 382 -3.09 -12.92 2.88
C ASN A 382 -4.14 -13.27 1.82
N GLU A 383 -4.60 -14.53 1.83
CA GLU A 383 -5.61 -15.05 0.91
C GLU A 383 -6.96 -14.32 1.01
N ASP A 384 -7.25 -13.65 2.14
CA ASP A 384 -8.47 -12.90 2.40
C ASP A 384 -8.35 -11.40 2.05
N THR A 385 -7.25 -10.97 1.42
CA THR A 385 -6.98 -9.54 1.09
C THR A 385 -8.16 -8.86 0.40
N LEU A 386 -8.68 -9.43 -0.70
CA LEU A 386 -9.76 -8.80 -1.46
C LEU A 386 -11.06 -8.66 -0.63
N LYS A 387 -11.38 -9.67 0.18
CA LYS A 387 -12.53 -9.61 1.10
C LYS A 387 -12.37 -8.48 2.09
N ILE A 388 -11.22 -8.41 2.78
CA ILE A 388 -10.96 -7.40 3.80
C ILE A 388 -11.08 -5.99 3.22
N LEU A 389 -10.54 -5.74 2.02
CA LEU A 389 -10.63 -4.44 1.36
C LEU A 389 -12.06 -4.06 0.99
N ILE A 390 -12.87 -4.99 0.51
CA ILE A 390 -14.30 -4.77 0.23
C ILE A 390 -15.09 -4.52 1.52
N GLU A 391 -14.82 -5.30 2.57
CA GLU A 391 -15.49 -5.19 3.87
C GLU A 391 -15.25 -3.83 4.54
N HIS A 392 -14.09 -3.20 4.31
CA HIS A 392 -13.82 -1.85 4.79
C HIS A 392 -14.70 -0.75 4.15
N ASN A 393 -15.47 -1.08 3.12
CA ASN A 393 -16.46 -0.22 2.48
C ASN A 393 -15.95 1.19 2.13
N LYS A 394 -14.73 1.27 1.57
CA LYS A 394 -14.14 2.52 1.11
C LYS A 394 -14.23 2.65 -0.40
N MET A 395 -14.40 3.88 -0.87
CA MET A 395 -14.35 4.24 -2.29
C MET A 395 -13.02 3.87 -2.95
N PHE A 396 -11.92 4.08 -2.23
CA PHE A 396 -10.57 3.77 -2.67
C PHE A 396 -9.78 3.30 -1.46
N ILE A 397 -9.23 2.08 -1.51
CA ILE A 397 -8.43 1.52 -0.43
C ILE A 397 -7.33 0.61 -0.96
N ALA A 398 -6.16 0.66 -0.32
CA ALA A 398 -5.07 -0.26 -0.58
C ALA A 398 -4.63 -1.01 0.66
N PRO A 399 -4.19 -2.27 0.52
CA PRO A 399 -3.43 -2.93 1.56
C PRO A 399 -2.04 -2.31 1.64
N MET A 400 -1.53 -2.11 2.85
CA MET A 400 -0.14 -1.69 3.05
C MET A 400 0.80 -2.83 2.64
N MET A 401 1.68 -2.56 1.68
CA MET A 401 2.71 -3.48 1.20
C MET A 401 4.08 -2.85 1.40
N ASN A 402 5.07 -3.63 1.84
CA ASN A 402 6.44 -3.17 2.06
C ASN A 402 7.47 -4.07 1.35
N LYS A 403 8.64 -3.51 1.07
CA LYS A 403 9.82 -4.31 0.68
C LYS A 403 10.45 -4.93 1.94
N PRO A 404 10.72 -6.24 1.98
CA PRO A 404 11.34 -6.88 3.15
C PRO A 404 12.63 -6.18 3.58
N GLY A 405 12.79 -5.95 4.89
CA GLY A 405 13.98 -5.30 5.46
C GLY A 405 14.15 -3.81 5.13
N ARG A 406 13.18 -3.17 4.46
CA ARG A 406 13.22 -1.74 4.10
C ARG A 406 11.98 -1.00 4.62
N LEU A 407 12.09 0.32 4.74
CA LEU A 407 10.95 1.20 5.06
C LEU A 407 10.09 1.54 3.85
N TRP A 408 10.49 1.14 2.64
CA TRP A 408 9.76 1.45 1.42
C TRP A 408 8.38 0.76 1.43
N THR A 409 7.34 1.49 1.05
CA THR A 409 5.97 0.99 0.93
C THR A 409 5.28 1.47 -0.35
N ASN A 410 4.17 0.83 -0.70
CA ASN A 410 3.29 1.21 -1.80
C ASN A 410 2.43 2.46 -1.54
N PHE A 411 2.80 3.30 -0.56
CA PHE A 411 2.09 4.54 -0.26
C PHE A 411 3.05 5.62 0.24
N TRP A 412 2.69 6.89 0.07
CA TRP A 412 3.41 8.00 0.67
C TRP A 412 2.53 8.70 1.71
N GLY A 413 3.10 9.05 2.86
CA GLY A 413 2.36 9.75 3.91
C GLY A 413 2.27 11.27 3.68
N ALA A 414 3.16 11.85 2.89
CA ALA A 414 3.19 13.28 2.58
C ALA A 414 3.70 13.54 1.15
N LEU A 415 3.49 14.77 0.67
CA LEU A 415 4.07 15.27 -0.57
C LEU A 415 4.95 16.50 -0.30
N SER A 416 5.98 16.68 -1.12
CA SER A 416 6.71 17.94 -1.21
C SER A 416 5.85 19.03 -1.88
N ALA A 417 6.32 20.27 -1.85
CA ALA A 417 5.64 21.38 -2.54
C ALA A 417 5.46 21.14 -4.05
N ASP A 418 6.38 20.38 -4.66
CA ASP A 418 6.36 20.02 -6.09
C ASP A 418 5.52 18.76 -6.38
N GLY A 419 4.86 18.19 -5.36
CA GLY A 419 4.01 17.00 -5.48
C GLY A 419 4.76 15.66 -5.49
N TYR A 420 6.06 15.65 -5.19
CA TYR A 420 6.90 14.45 -5.10
C TYR A 420 6.90 13.85 -3.69
N TYR A 421 7.57 12.71 -3.52
CA TYR A 421 7.70 12.03 -2.23
C TYR A 421 8.17 12.96 -1.12
N ALA A 422 7.43 12.97 -0.01
CA ALA A 422 7.91 13.42 1.28
C ALA A 422 7.53 12.42 2.36
N ARG A 423 8.35 12.32 3.40
CA ARG A 423 8.06 11.47 4.56
C ARG A 423 7.15 12.22 5.52
N SER A 424 6.00 11.65 5.87
CA SER A 424 5.16 12.16 6.97
C SER A 424 5.76 11.83 8.33
N GLU A 425 5.37 12.59 9.36
CA GLU A 425 5.83 12.41 10.73
C GLU A 425 5.52 11.01 11.29
N ASP A 426 4.39 10.43 10.89
CA ASP A 426 3.87 9.15 11.36
C ASP A 426 4.25 7.95 10.47
N TYR A 427 4.93 8.19 9.34
CA TYR A 427 5.20 7.16 8.33
C TYR A 427 5.87 5.91 8.93
N VAL A 428 6.95 6.11 9.68
CA VAL A 428 7.73 5.00 10.27
C VAL A 428 6.91 4.22 11.29
N ASP A 429 6.04 4.91 12.04
CA ASP A 429 5.18 4.27 13.04
C ASP A 429 4.10 3.40 12.37
N ILE A 430 3.56 3.85 11.23
CA ILE A 430 2.58 3.08 10.43
C ILE A 430 3.26 1.86 9.80
N VAL A 431 4.42 2.05 9.14
CA VAL A 431 5.15 0.97 8.45
C VAL A 431 5.60 -0.13 9.41
N GLN A 432 6.03 0.23 10.62
CA GLN A 432 6.46 -0.73 11.64
C GLN A 432 5.31 -1.34 12.46
N GLY A 433 4.05 -0.98 12.17
CA GLY A 433 2.90 -1.48 12.92
C GLY A 433 2.80 -0.93 14.35
N ARG A 434 3.51 0.15 14.69
CA ARG A 434 3.33 0.88 15.96
C ARG A 434 2.02 1.64 16.00
N ARG A 435 1.53 2.08 14.82
CA ARG A 435 0.19 2.62 14.63
C ARG A 435 -0.54 1.78 13.59
N VAL A 436 -1.59 1.08 14.02
CA VAL A 436 -2.41 0.21 13.16
C VAL A 436 -3.78 0.85 12.95
N GLY A 437 -4.23 0.91 11.70
CA GLY A 437 -5.48 1.56 11.31
C GLY A 437 -5.72 1.63 9.80
N ILE A 438 -6.64 2.53 9.42
CA ILE A 438 -6.93 2.92 8.04
C ILE A 438 -6.57 4.39 7.91
N TRP A 439 -5.68 4.71 6.98
CA TRP A 439 -5.01 6.00 6.89
C TRP A 439 -5.36 6.69 5.57
N ASN A 440 -5.88 7.91 5.62
CA ASN A 440 -6.04 8.75 4.44
C ASN A 440 -4.66 9.31 4.03
N VAL A 441 -4.21 8.94 2.83
CA VAL A 441 -2.85 9.22 2.34
C VAL A 441 -2.88 9.87 0.96
N PRO A 442 -1.89 10.72 0.63
CA PRO A 442 -1.86 11.43 -0.64
C PRO A 442 -1.48 10.59 -1.87
N TYR A 443 -0.88 9.41 -1.69
CA TYR A 443 -0.37 8.59 -2.80
C TYR A 443 -0.43 7.11 -2.45
N VAL A 444 -0.85 6.31 -3.42
CA VAL A 444 -0.93 4.84 -3.36
C VAL A 444 -0.53 4.27 -4.72
N SER A 445 0.19 3.15 -4.74
CA SER A 445 0.60 2.45 -5.96
C SER A 445 0.53 0.93 -5.82
N LEU A 446 0.84 0.22 -6.90
CA LEU A 446 0.96 -1.24 -7.06
C LEU A 446 -0.31 -2.07 -6.83
N VAL A 447 -1.01 -1.88 -5.71
CA VAL A 447 -2.23 -2.63 -5.38
C VAL A 447 -3.24 -1.74 -4.70
N TYR A 448 -4.45 -1.69 -5.24
CA TYR A 448 -5.56 -0.93 -4.68
C TYR A 448 -6.91 -1.40 -5.23
N LEU A 449 -7.95 -1.23 -4.41
CA LEU A 449 -9.34 -1.47 -4.73
C LEU A 449 -10.05 -0.13 -4.89
N VAL A 450 -10.78 0.04 -6.00
CA VAL A 450 -11.62 1.22 -6.26
C VAL A 450 -13.05 0.77 -6.50
N ARG A 451 -14.01 1.44 -5.88
CA ARG A 451 -15.43 1.21 -6.12
C ARG A 451 -15.80 1.71 -7.52
N ALA A 452 -16.54 0.89 -8.27
CA ALA A 452 -16.75 1.12 -9.70
C ALA A 452 -17.69 2.30 -9.98
N ASP A 453 -18.58 2.64 -9.05
CA ASP A 453 -19.36 3.88 -9.11
C ASP A 453 -18.44 5.10 -9.17
N VAL A 454 -17.39 5.17 -8.34
CA VAL A 454 -16.41 6.27 -8.33
C VAL A 454 -15.67 6.40 -9.65
N LEU A 455 -15.33 5.25 -10.25
CA LEU A 455 -14.76 5.20 -11.58
C LEU A 455 -15.71 5.75 -12.65
N ARG A 456 -17.02 5.53 -12.49
CA ARG A 456 -18.06 5.96 -13.42
C ARG A 456 -18.61 7.35 -13.15
N SER A 457 -18.46 7.94 -11.96
CA SER A 457 -18.93 9.30 -11.63
C SER A 457 -17.81 10.33 -11.59
N GLU A 458 -16.88 10.23 -10.65
CA GLU A 458 -15.83 11.23 -10.38
C GLU A 458 -14.63 11.06 -11.32
N LEU A 459 -14.22 9.82 -11.60
CA LEU A 459 -13.00 9.52 -12.35
C LEU A 459 -13.31 9.16 -13.82
N LYS A 460 -14.14 9.97 -14.49
CA LYS A 460 -14.53 9.75 -15.90
C LYS A 460 -13.45 10.13 -16.92
N ALA A 461 -12.47 10.92 -16.53
CA ALA A 461 -11.49 11.46 -17.45
C ALA A 461 -10.69 10.31 -18.11
N ALA A 462 -10.54 10.36 -19.44
CA ALA A 462 -9.83 9.31 -20.18
C ALA A 462 -8.32 9.35 -19.98
N ASP A 463 -7.79 10.44 -19.42
CA ASP A 463 -6.37 10.73 -19.33
C ASP A 463 -5.83 10.58 -17.89
N LEU A 464 -6.49 9.82 -17.02
CA LEU A 464 -6.18 9.77 -15.58
C LEU A 464 -4.72 9.41 -15.25
N PHE A 465 -4.04 8.70 -16.13
CA PHE A 465 -2.64 8.29 -15.95
C PHE A 465 -1.67 9.20 -16.75
N GLN A 466 -2.14 10.34 -17.24
CA GLN A 466 -1.36 11.26 -18.08
C GLN A 466 -1.01 12.54 -17.33
N SER A 467 0.28 12.86 -17.36
CA SER A 467 0.84 14.14 -16.96
C SER A 467 2.08 14.44 -17.81
N PRO A 468 2.36 15.70 -18.16
CA PRO A 468 3.60 16.08 -18.83
C PRO A 468 4.84 15.93 -17.92
N THR A 469 4.67 15.96 -16.60
CA THR A 469 5.78 16.04 -15.63
C THR A 469 5.81 14.93 -14.59
N LEU A 470 4.70 14.23 -14.38
CA LEU A 470 4.58 13.18 -13.36
C LEU A 470 4.56 11.80 -14.00
N ASP A 471 5.07 10.79 -13.29
CA ASP A 471 4.87 9.40 -13.70
C ASP A 471 3.38 9.02 -13.65
N PRO A 472 2.96 7.92 -14.32
CA PRO A 472 1.54 7.63 -14.46
C PRO A 472 0.81 7.33 -13.15
N ASP A 473 1.46 6.74 -12.14
CA ASP A 473 0.82 6.48 -10.84
C ASP A 473 0.71 7.77 -10.02
N MET A 474 1.72 8.65 -10.10
CA MET A 474 1.64 10.00 -9.52
C MET A 474 0.55 10.84 -10.19
N ALA A 475 0.43 10.78 -11.52
CA ALA A 475 -0.61 11.47 -12.28
C ALA A 475 -2.01 10.99 -11.87
N PHE A 476 -2.19 9.68 -11.73
CA PHE A 476 -3.42 9.07 -11.26
C PHE A 476 -3.78 9.55 -9.86
N CYS A 477 -2.87 9.42 -8.90
CA CYS A 477 -3.10 9.90 -7.53
C CYS A 477 -3.42 11.40 -7.50
N SER A 478 -2.75 12.21 -8.33
CA SER A 478 -3.04 13.65 -8.42
C SER A 478 -4.47 13.91 -8.88
N LYS A 479 -4.90 13.26 -9.96
CA LYS A 479 -6.25 13.46 -10.50
C LYS A 479 -7.35 12.92 -9.58
N VAL A 480 -7.08 11.85 -8.83
CA VAL A 480 -7.96 11.35 -7.77
C VAL A 480 -8.13 12.41 -6.67
N ARG A 481 -7.04 13.04 -6.23
CA ARG A 481 -7.08 14.14 -5.25
C ARG A 481 -7.80 15.38 -5.77
N ASP A 482 -7.60 15.73 -7.04
CA ASP A 482 -8.26 16.89 -7.67
C ASP A 482 -9.78 16.75 -7.72
N GLN A 483 -10.30 15.50 -7.75
CA GLN A 483 -11.72 15.21 -7.61
C GLN A 483 -12.22 15.15 -6.16
N GLY A 484 -11.33 15.29 -5.17
CA GLY A 484 -11.66 15.22 -3.75
C GLY A 484 -11.91 13.80 -3.23
N VAL A 485 -11.49 12.77 -3.98
CA VAL A 485 -11.61 11.37 -3.56
C VAL A 485 -10.43 11.03 -2.64
N PHE A 486 -10.72 10.53 -1.44
CA PHE A 486 -9.68 10.08 -0.50
C PHE A 486 -9.14 8.72 -0.90
N MET A 487 -7.83 8.57 -0.79
CA MET A 487 -7.13 7.30 -0.96
C MET A 487 -6.76 6.79 0.43
N TYR A 488 -7.27 5.61 0.77
CA TYR A 488 -6.99 4.99 2.06
C TYR A 488 -5.95 3.88 1.94
N VAL A 489 -5.14 3.71 2.98
CA VAL A 489 -4.28 2.53 3.16
C VAL A 489 -4.61 1.87 4.48
N THR A 490 -4.81 0.55 4.47
CA THR A 490 -5.02 -0.24 5.68
C THR A 490 -3.77 -1.04 6.02
N ASN A 491 -3.32 -0.95 7.28
CA ASN A 491 -2.30 -1.82 7.86
C ASN A 491 -2.87 -2.66 9.02
N MET A 492 -4.20 -2.83 9.06
CA MET A 492 -4.91 -3.64 10.07
C MET A 492 -4.48 -5.11 10.08
N TYR A 493 -3.96 -5.60 8.96
CA TYR A 493 -3.46 -6.97 8.78
C TYR A 493 -2.13 -6.95 8.03
N ASN A 494 -1.37 -8.03 8.15
CA ASN A 494 -0.26 -8.27 7.23
C ASN A 494 -0.83 -8.84 5.93
N PHE A 495 -0.74 -8.07 4.84
CA PHE A 495 -1.27 -8.46 3.53
C PHE A 495 -0.22 -9.15 2.66
N GLY A 496 1.06 -8.84 2.88
CA GLY A 496 2.17 -9.40 2.13
C GLY A 496 3.29 -8.39 1.91
N ARG A 497 3.94 -8.46 0.74
CA ARG A 497 5.17 -7.72 0.45
C ARG A 497 5.29 -7.36 -1.03
N VAL A 498 6.31 -6.57 -1.36
CA VAL A 498 6.66 -6.20 -2.75
C VAL A 498 8.03 -6.78 -3.11
N LEU A 499 8.13 -7.39 -4.29
CA LEU A 499 9.38 -7.90 -4.84
C LEU A 499 10.34 -6.76 -5.18
N ASN A 500 11.64 -7.06 -5.18
CA ASN A 500 12.62 -6.24 -5.84
C ASN A 500 12.74 -6.65 -7.31
N THR A 501 12.34 -5.78 -8.23
CA THR A 501 12.50 -5.97 -9.68
C THR A 501 13.77 -5.32 -10.22
N GLU A 502 14.49 -4.57 -9.38
CA GLU A 502 15.75 -3.93 -9.75
C GLU A 502 16.77 -4.99 -10.19
N ASN A 503 17.36 -4.78 -11.36
CA ASN A 503 18.39 -5.66 -11.94
C ASN A 503 17.95 -7.10 -12.25
N TYR A 504 16.65 -7.39 -12.33
CA TYR A 504 16.19 -8.71 -12.75
C TYR A 504 16.66 -9.03 -14.18
N GLN A 505 17.33 -10.16 -14.35
CA GLN A 505 17.89 -10.60 -15.63
C GLN A 505 17.00 -11.67 -16.25
N THR A 506 16.86 -11.64 -17.58
CA THR A 506 16.04 -12.58 -18.37
C THR A 506 16.86 -13.44 -19.33
N LYS A 507 18.13 -13.69 -18.98
CA LYS A 507 19.13 -14.37 -19.84
C LYS A 507 19.21 -15.88 -19.62
N HIS A 508 18.63 -16.37 -18.54
CA HIS A 508 18.63 -17.77 -18.15
C HIS A 508 17.29 -18.42 -18.54
N LEU A 509 17.27 -19.74 -18.68
CA LEU A 509 16.04 -20.51 -18.87
C LEU A 509 15.12 -20.38 -17.64
N HIS A 510 15.71 -20.41 -16.44
CA HIS A 510 15.03 -20.27 -15.15
C HIS A 510 15.63 -19.12 -14.33
N ASN A 511 15.35 -17.89 -14.75
CA ASN A 511 15.88 -16.65 -14.15
C ASN A 511 15.65 -16.52 -12.63
N ASP A 512 14.56 -17.06 -12.11
CA ASP A 512 14.22 -17.05 -10.69
C ASP A 512 15.29 -17.75 -9.80
N LEU A 513 16.10 -18.66 -10.35
CA LEU A 513 17.19 -19.30 -9.61
C LEU A 513 18.21 -18.28 -9.08
N TRP A 514 18.45 -17.19 -9.81
CA TRP A 514 19.41 -16.14 -9.45
C TRP A 514 18.86 -15.11 -8.45
N GLN A 515 17.63 -15.28 -7.95
CA GLN A 515 16.96 -14.28 -7.11
C GLN A 515 17.26 -14.39 -5.61
N ILE A 516 18.17 -15.29 -5.20
CA ILE A 516 18.53 -15.50 -3.78
C ILE A 516 19.06 -14.21 -3.11
N PHE A 517 19.65 -13.28 -3.86
CA PHE A 517 20.15 -12.01 -3.32
C PHE A 517 19.08 -10.92 -3.22
N GLU A 518 18.35 -10.68 -4.30
CA GLU A 518 17.41 -9.56 -4.41
C GLU A 518 16.07 -9.85 -3.72
N ASN A 519 15.63 -11.11 -3.74
CA ASN A 519 14.35 -11.55 -3.20
C ASN A 519 14.51 -12.82 -2.34
N PRO A 520 15.30 -12.78 -1.25
CA PRO A 520 15.66 -13.97 -0.48
C PRO A 520 14.46 -14.70 0.13
N VAL A 521 13.45 -13.96 0.61
CA VAL A 521 12.25 -14.56 1.22
C VAL A 521 11.43 -15.34 0.19
N ASP A 522 11.21 -14.76 -0.99
CA ASP A 522 10.48 -15.41 -2.07
C ASP A 522 11.27 -16.57 -2.69
N TRP A 523 12.59 -16.42 -2.77
CA TRP A 523 13.49 -17.48 -3.20
C TRP A 523 13.48 -18.65 -2.21
N GLU A 524 13.51 -18.39 -0.91
CA GLU A 524 13.43 -19.41 0.14
C GLU A 524 12.11 -20.19 0.05
N GLU A 525 10.97 -19.49 0.02
CA GLU A 525 9.64 -20.12 -0.10
C GLU A 525 9.48 -20.90 -1.42
N ARG A 526 10.22 -20.51 -2.47
CA ARG A 526 10.28 -21.28 -3.71
C ARG A 526 11.20 -22.48 -3.52
N TYR A 527 12.49 -22.33 -3.27
CA TYR A 527 13.48 -23.39 -3.49
C TYR A 527 13.86 -24.20 -2.25
N ILE A 528 13.63 -23.67 -1.04
CA ILE A 528 13.98 -24.32 0.21
C ILE A 528 12.80 -25.15 0.73
N HIS A 529 13.10 -26.32 1.29
CA HIS A 529 12.06 -27.21 1.78
C HIS A 529 11.30 -26.57 2.95
N GLU A 530 9.97 -26.65 2.95
CA GLU A 530 9.12 -26.06 4.01
C GLU A 530 9.48 -26.56 5.43
N ASN A 531 10.03 -27.78 5.52
CA ASN A 531 10.43 -28.38 6.79
C ASN A 531 11.92 -28.15 7.11
N TYR A 532 12.65 -27.34 6.33
CA TYR A 532 14.06 -27.03 6.58
C TYR A 532 14.26 -26.51 8.01
N SER A 533 13.43 -25.55 8.44
CA SER A 533 13.50 -24.95 9.78
C SER A 533 13.23 -25.95 10.92
N LYS A 534 12.65 -27.12 10.65
CA LYS A 534 12.47 -28.19 11.66
C LYS A 534 13.78 -28.93 11.93
N ILE A 535 14.69 -29.01 10.96
CA ILE A 535 16.03 -29.61 11.15
C ILE A 535 16.76 -28.92 12.30
N MET A 536 16.59 -27.61 12.44
CA MET A 536 17.23 -26.85 13.51
C MET A 536 16.62 -27.12 14.88
N LYS A 537 15.37 -27.61 14.96
CA LYS A 537 14.66 -27.89 16.22
C LYS A 537 14.77 -29.34 16.69
N ASP A 538 14.77 -30.28 15.76
CA ASP A 538 14.74 -31.71 16.07
C ASP A 538 16.17 -32.30 16.10
N ASP A 539 16.37 -33.40 16.83
CA ASP A 539 17.62 -34.19 16.81
C ASP A 539 17.62 -35.11 15.57
N VAL A 540 17.80 -34.55 14.37
CA VAL A 540 17.71 -35.30 13.11
C VAL A 540 19.06 -35.91 12.70
N VAL A 541 18.98 -37.14 12.18
CA VAL A 541 20.06 -38.01 11.67
C VAL A 541 20.76 -37.41 10.43
N ILE A 542 21.99 -37.90 10.15
CA ILE A 542 22.99 -37.56 9.10
C ILE A 542 22.48 -37.21 7.68
N ILE A 543 21.25 -37.57 7.29
CA ILE A 543 20.67 -37.22 5.98
C ILE A 543 19.62 -36.13 6.17
N VAL A 544 19.82 -34.99 5.52
CA VAL A 544 19.06 -33.77 5.80
C VAL A 544 18.35 -33.29 4.53
N GLN A 545 17.06 -32.98 4.62
CA GLN A 545 16.30 -32.42 3.51
C GLN A 545 16.44 -30.91 3.44
N ILE A 546 17.28 -30.41 2.52
CA ILE A 546 17.61 -28.98 2.44
C ILE A 546 16.81 -28.28 1.34
N MET A 547 16.63 -28.92 0.18
CA MET A 547 15.88 -28.36 -0.94
C MET A 547 14.48 -28.94 -1.03
N SER A 548 13.53 -28.12 -1.47
CA SER A 548 12.12 -28.51 -1.55
C SER A 548 11.91 -29.67 -2.54
N SER A 549 11.45 -30.81 -2.02
CA SER A 549 11.05 -31.96 -2.85
C SER A 549 9.54 -32.03 -3.08
N LEU A 550 8.77 -31.19 -2.38
CA LEU A 550 7.30 -31.21 -2.39
C LEU A 550 6.73 -30.67 -3.71
N ARG A 551 7.54 -29.93 -4.46
CA ARG A 551 7.21 -29.40 -5.79
C ARG A 551 8.29 -29.83 -6.79
N PRO A 552 8.12 -30.99 -7.46
CA PRO A 552 9.14 -31.60 -8.33
C PRO A 552 9.69 -30.70 -9.44
N PHE A 553 9.06 -29.57 -9.76
CA PHE A 553 9.55 -28.60 -10.74
C PHE A 553 10.78 -27.80 -10.26
N GLN A 554 11.04 -27.68 -8.96
CA GLN A 554 12.05 -26.74 -8.43
C GLN A 554 13.48 -27.22 -8.61
N LEU A 555 13.70 -28.51 -8.37
CA LEU A 555 14.99 -29.16 -8.61
C LEU A 555 15.20 -29.47 -10.10
N ARG A 556 14.11 -29.54 -10.88
CA ARG A 556 14.18 -29.62 -12.35
C ARG A 556 14.77 -28.36 -12.96
N HIS A 557 14.50 -27.16 -12.44
CA HIS A 557 15.06 -25.93 -13.00
C HIS A 557 16.60 -25.95 -13.07
N LEU A 558 17.28 -26.49 -12.04
CA LEU A 558 18.74 -26.60 -12.06
C LEU A 558 19.20 -27.66 -13.08
N ILE A 559 18.50 -28.79 -13.19
CA ILE A 559 18.80 -29.81 -14.21
C ILE A 559 18.59 -29.24 -15.62
N GLU A 560 17.48 -28.55 -15.85
CA GLU A 560 17.09 -27.93 -17.11
C GLU A 560 18.09 -26.84 -17.53
N GLU A 561 18.61 -26.03 -16.59
CA GLU A 561 19.72 -25.11 -16.86
C GLU A 561 21.01 -25.82 -17.28
N MET A 562 21.39 -26.88 -16.57
CA MET A 562 22.62 -27.64 -16.87
C MET A 562 22.52 -28.30 -18.24
N GLU A 563 21.37 -28.90 -18.57
CA GLU A 563 21.14 -29.49 -19.89
C GLU A 563 21.01 -28.43 -21.00
N ASN A 564 20.46 -27.25 -20.72
CA ASN A 564 20.40 -26.13 -21.65
C ASN A 564 21.80 -25.57 -21.96
N TYR A 565 22.70 -25.51 -20.97
CA TYR A 565 24.11 -25.18 -21.20
C TYR A 565 24.80 -26.26 -22.04
N GLY A 566 24.54 -27.54 -21.74
CA GLY A 566 24.86 -28.69 -22.60
C GLY A 566 26.34 -29.06 -22.73
N GLN A 567 27.27 -28.22 -22.27
CA GLN A 567 28.72 -28.49 -22.34
C GLN A 567 29.19 -29.35 -21.16
N TRP A 568 28.71 -30.58 -21.08
CA TRP A 568 29.13 -31.57 -20.10
C TRP A 568 30.61 -31.97 -20.29
N SER A 569 31.30 -32.34 -19.21
CA SER A 569 32.68 -32.83 -19.29
C SER A 569 32.79 -34.13 -20.09
N GLY A 570 34.00 -34.46 -20.57
CA GLY A 570 34.29 -35.75 -21.19
C GLY A 570 34.53 -36.90 -20.20
N GLY A 571 34.49 -36.65 -18.88
CA GLY A 571 34.79 -37.66 -17.85
C GLY A 571 36.25 -38.15 -17.83
N GLY A 572 37.18 -37.37 -18.39
CA GLY A 572 38.62 -37.68 -18.43
C GLY A 572 39.42 -36.86 -17.42
N ASN A 573 40.60 -37.35 -17.03
CA ASN A 573 41.42 -36.71 -15.99
C ASN A 573 41.95 -35.31 -16.34
N VAL A 574 41.87 -34.89 -17.60
CA VAL A 574 42.32 -33.56 -18.03
C VAL A 574 41.10 -32.76 -18.43
N ASP A 575 40.85 -31.68 -17.70
CA ASP A 575 39.73 -30.78 -17.96
C ASP A 575 40.22 -29.33 -17.94
N THR A 576 40.28 -28.70 -19.10
CA THR A 576 40.76 -27.32 -19.26
C THR A 576 39.79 -26.26 -18.76
N ARG A 577 38.59 -26.66 -18.34
CA ARG A 577 37.51 -25.77 -17.87
C ARG A 577 37.63 -25.49 -16.37
N ILE A 578 38.44 -26.29 -15.65
CA ILE A 578 38.70 -26.13 -14.21
C ILE A 578 40.10 -25.56 -13.94
N GLN A 579 40.24 -24.89 -12.80
CA GLN A 579 41.51 -24.32 -12.37
C GLN A 579 42.52 -25.44 -12.01
N GLY A 580 43.61 -25.54 -12.76
CA GLY A 580 44.64 -26.57 -12.59
C GLY A 580 44.63 -27.68 -13.64
N GLY A 581 43.56 -27.80 -14.44
CA GLY A 581 43.56 -28.63 -15.65
C GLY A 581 43.49 -30.14 -15.43
N TYR A 582 43.42 -30.63 -14.18
CA TYR A 582 43.52 -32.05 -13.86
C TYR A 582 42.56 -32.49 -12.75
N GLU A 583 41.74 -33.50 -13.04
CA GLU A 583 40.85 -34.15 -12.07
C GLU A 583 41.39 -35.53 -11.70
N ASN A 584 41.64 -35.73 -10.40
CA ASN A 584 42.11 -37.01 -9.89
C ASN A 584 41.08 -38.14 -10.10
N VAL A 585 39.80 -37.78 -10.08
CA VAL A 585 38.68 -38.71 -10.21
C VAL A 585 37.60 -38.01 -11.04
N PRO A 586 37.67 -38.11 -12.38
CA PRO A 586 36.84 -37.27 -13.23
C PRO A 586 35.38 -37.71 -13.25
N THR A 587 34.49 -36.74 -13.36
CA THR A 587 33.04 -36.94 -13.52
C THR A 587 32.51 -36.23 -14.75
N ILE A 588 31.45 -36.74 -15.38
CA ILE A 588 30.68 -36.01 -16.40
C ILE A 588 29.82 -34.97 -15.70
N ASP A 589 30.30 -33.72 -15.75
CA ASP A 589 29.74 -32.63 -14.95
C ASP A 589 29.80 -31.25 -15.64
N ILE A 590 29.11 -30.33 -14.99
CA ILE A 590 29.13 -28.88 -15.24
C ILE A 590 29.31 -28.17 -13.89
N HIS A 591 30.30 -27.29 -13.81
CA HIS A 591 30.58 -26.49 -12.63
C HIS A 591 29.67 -25.27 -12.55
N MET A 592 29.30 -24.86 -11.32
CA MET A 592 28.42 -23.71 -11.09
C MET A 592 28.97 -22.41 -11.67
N ASN A 593 30.30 -22.24 -11.77
CA ASN A 593 30.91 -21.06 -12.37
C ASN A 593 30.69 -20.99 -13.90
N GLN A 594 30.60 -22.13 -14.59
CA GLN A 594 30.41 -22.19 -16.05
C GLN A 594 29.06 -21.63 -16.49
N ILE A 595 28.06 -21.73 -15.61
CA ILE A 595 26.73 -21.14 -15.81
C ILE A 595 26.53 -19.83 -15.04
N ASN A 596 27.58 -19.26 -14.45
CA ASN A 596 27.53 -18.06 -13.61
C ASN A 596 26.59 -18.17 -12.38
N PHE A 597 26.51 -19.34 -11.75
CA PHE A 597 25.69 -19.61 -10.56
C PHE A 597 26.52 -19.81 -9.28
N GLN A 598 27.84 -19.58 -9.33
CA GLN A 598 28.75 -19.82 -8.20
C GLN A 598 28.43 -18.97 -6.96
N LYS A 599 28.05 -17.70 -7.14
CA LYS A 599 27.79 -16.78 -6.01
C LYS A 599 26.48 -17.12 -5.31
N GLU A 600 25.47 -17.43 -6.10
CA GLU A 600 24.14 -17.84 -5.67
C GLU A 600 24.23 -19.17 -4.92
N TRP A 601 24.99 -20.12 -5.47
CA TRP A 601 25.26 -21.39 -4.81
C TRP A 601 26.04 -21.22 -3.51
N HIS A 602 27.04 -20.33 -3.47
CA HIS A 602 27.76 -20.02 -2.24
C HIS A 602 26.83 -19.45 -1.17
N LYS A 603 25.96 -18.51 -1.54
CA LYS A 603 24.96 -17.98 -0.60
C LYS A 603 24.03 -19.08 -0.10
N PHE A 604 23.58 -19.98 -0.96
CA PHE A 604 22.80 -21.15 -0.56
C PHE A 604 23.55 -22.02 0.47
N LEU A 605 24.82 -22.35 0.22
CA LEU A 605 25.61 -23.13 1.18
C LEU A 605 25.78 -22.38 2.51
N LEU A 606 26.04 -21.08 2.47
CA LEU A 606 26.26 -20.26 3.66
C LEU A 606 24.99 -20.11 4.51
N GLU A 607 23.82 -19.90 3.89
CA GLU A 607 22.57 -19.66 4.63
C GLU A 607 21.86 -20.95 5.05
N TYR A 608 21.97 -22.03 4.26
CA TYR A 608 21.18 -23.25 4.47
C TYR A 608 21.99 -24.50 4.81
N VAL A 609 23.28 -24.55 4.46
CA VAL A 609 24.11 -25.72 4.75
C VAL A 609 25.00 -25.48 5.97
N ALA A 610 25.68 -24.34 6.05
CA ALA A 610 26.58 -24.03 7.15
C ALA A 610 25.89 -24.15 8.53
N PRO A 611 24.67 -23.60 8.78
CA PRO A 611 24.02 -23.74 10.08
C PRO A 611 23.71 -25.20 10.44
N VAL A 612 23.37 -26.02 9.45
CA VAL A 612 23.15 -27.46 9.63
C VAL A 612 24.47 -28.14 9.97
N THR A 613 25.55 -27.84 9.24
CA THR A 613 26.88 -28.41 9.50
C THR A 613 27.37 -28.08 10.92
N GLU A 614 27.27 -26.83 11.35
CA GLU A 614 27.71 -26.38 12.68
C GLU A 614 26.86 -27.00 13.80
N LYS A 615 25.57 -27.24 13.56
CA LYS A 615 24.71 -27.99 14.48
C LYS A 615 25.11 -29.47 14.56
N MET A 616 25.34 -30.10 13.41
CA MET A 616 25.65 -31.54 13.32
C MET A 616 27.05 -31.88 13.83
N PHE A 617 27.99 -30.94 13.73
CA PHE A 617 29.37 -31.10 14.17
C PHE A 617 29.77 -29.97 15.13
N PRO A 618 29.29 -30.01 16.40
CA PRO A 618 29.58 -28.97 17.38
C PRO A 618 31.10 -28.74 17.53
N GLY A 619 31.51 -27.47 17.44
CA GLY A 619 32.91 -27.06 17.48
C GLY A 619 33.56 -26.88 16.10
N TYR A 620 32.87 -27.29 15.03
CA TYR A 620 33.22 -26.91 13.67
C TYR A 620 32.48 -25.63 13.27
N TYR A 621 33.18 -24.71 12.62
CA TYR A 621 32.63 -23.45 12.12
C TYR A 621 33.05 -23.27 10.67
N THR A 622 32.13 -22.84 9.82
CA THR A 622 32.38 -22.79 8.38
C THR A 622 31.88 -21.50 7.74
N ARG A 623 32.62 -21.02 6.75
CA ARG A 623 32.19 -19.96 5.83
C ARG A 623 31.71 -20.51 4.48
N ALA A 624 31.48 -21.83 4.45
CA ALA A 624 31.09 -22.60 3.28
C ALA A 624 31.94 -22.28 2.03
N GLN A 625 33.26 -22.12 2.20
CA GLN A 625 34.13 -21.86 1.06
C GLN A 625 34.24 -23.11 0.21
N PHE A 626 34.31 -22.98 -1.11
CA PHE A 626 34.50 -24.13 -1.99
C PHE A 626 35.31 -23.73 -3.21
N ASP A 627 36.16 -24.65 -3.65
CA ASP A 627 36.85 -24.55 -4.94
C ASP A 627 36.02 -25.23 -6.04
N LEU A 628 35.30 -26.31 -5.69
CA LEU A 628 34.54 -27.14 -6.62
C LEU A 628 33.09 -27.30 -6.15
N ALA A 629 32.17 -26.76 -6.94
CA ALA A 629 30.74 -27.06 -6.88
C ALA A 629 30.22 -27.30 -8.29
N PHE A 630 29.57 -28.44 -8.49
CA PHE A 630 29.24 -28.94 -9.83
C PHE A 630 28.04 -29.89 -9.77
N VAL A 631 27.35 -30.03 -10.90
CA VAL A 631 26.30 -31.03 -11.08
C VAL A 631 26.86 -32.17 -11.90
N VAL A 632 26.74 -33.39 -11.38
CA VAL A 632 27.18 -34.62 -12.04
C VAL A 632 25.97 -35.31 -12.67
N ARG A 633 26.18 -35.89 -13.86
CA ARG A 633 25.21 -36.73 -14.55
C ARG A 633 25.74 -38.15 -14.72
N TYR A 634 25.01 -39.13 -14.18
CA TYR A 634 25.32 -40.55 -14.39
C TYR A 634 24.30 -41.19 -15.33
N LYS A 635 24.80 -41.85 -16.39
CA LYS A 635 23.99 -42.65 -17.33
C LYS A 635 24.64 -44.00 -17.63
N PRO A 636 23.85 -45.06 -17.92
CA PRO A 636 24.35 -46.38 -18.29
C PRO A 636 25.32 -46.39 -19.48
N ASP A 637 25.09 -45.51 -20.46
CA ASP A 637 25.79 -45.40 -21.75
C ASP A 637 26.91 -44.35 -21.77
N GLU A 638 27.02 -43.53 -20.71
CA GLU A 638 28.11 -42.56 -20.53
C GLU A 638 29.00 -43.00 -19.35
N GLN A 639 28.97 -42.27 -18.23
CA GLN A 639 29.61 -42.65 -16.98
C GLN A 639 28.55 -43.14 -15.99
N PRO A 640 28.45 -44.45 -15.70
CA PRO A 640 27.38 -44.98 -14.85
C PRO A 640 27.74 -45.09 -13.38
N LEU A 641 29.02 -44.97 -13.02
CA LEU A 641 29.53 -45.15 -11.65
C LEU A 641 30.74 -44.26 -11.40
N LEU A 642 31.12 -44.13 -10.13
CA LEU A 642 32.35 -43.44 -9.73
C LEU A 642 33.19 -44.34 -8.84
N ARG A 643 34.46 -44.53 -9.22
CA ARG A 643 35.41 -45.41 -8.50
C ARG A 643 35.65 -44.93 -7.07
N PRO A 644 36.11 -45.82 -6.15
CA PRO A 644 36.43 -45.44 -4.78
C PRO A 644 37.44 -44.28 -4.69
N HIS A 645 37.13 -43.25 -3.89
CA HIS A 645 37.96 -42.05 -3.73
C HIS A 645 37.74 -41.31 -2.41
N HIS A 646 38.58 -40.30 -2.19
CA HIS A 646 38.39 -39.23 -1.20
C HIS A 646 38.14 -37.91 -1.93
N ASP A 647 37.37 -37.03 -1.30
CA ASP A 647 37.13 -35.69 -1.82
C ASP A 647 38.21 -34.74 -1.33
N ALA A 648 38.51 -33.74 -2.16
CA ALA A 648 39.40 -32.64 -1.80
C ALA A 648 38.65 -31.58 -0.96
N SER A 649 38.04 -32.01 0.15
CA SER A 649 37.23 -31.17 1.03
C SER A 649 37.43 -31.54 2.49
N THR A 650 37.14 -30.61 3.41
CA THR A 650 36.92 -30.97 4.81
C THR A 650 35.62 -31.75 4.93
N PHE A 651 34.53 -31.26 4.32
CA PHE A 651 33.28 -32.00 4.19
C PHE A 651 32.65 -31.80 2.81
N THR A 652 31.90 -32.80 2.38
CA THR A 652 31.21 -32.83 1.10
C THR A 652 29.71 -32.77 1.30
N ILE A 653 29.06 -32.00 0.44
CA ILE A 653 27.60 -31.96 0.31
C ILE A 653 27.22 -32.59 -1.01
N ASN A 654 26.29 -33.53 -0.97
CA ASN A 654 25.80 -34.24 -2.13
C ASN A 654 24.26 -34.25 -2.12
N VAL A 655 23.66 -33.41 -2.97
CA VAL A 655 22.21 -33.23 -3.06
C VAL A 655 21.66 -34.04 -4.23
N ALA A 656 20.67 -34.90 -3.97
CA ALA A 656 19.95 -35.60 -5.03
C ALA A 656 18.98 -34.66 -5.76
N LEU A 657 19.12 -34.53 -7.08
CA LEU A 657 18.32 -33.60 -7.88
C LEU A 657 17.08 -34.24 -8.53
N ASN A 658 17.07 -35.55 -8.73
CA ASN A 658 15.96 -36.29 -9.33
C ASN A 658 15.66 -37.62 -8.60
N GLN A 659 14.60 -38.33 -9.01
CA GLN A 659 13.99 -39.41 -8.22
C GLN A 659 14.44 -40.81 -8.67
N VAL A 660 14.91 -41.60 -7.70
CA VAL A 660 15.16 -43.04 -7.89
C VAL A 660 13.85 -43.78 -8.16
N GLY A 661 13.86 -44.71 -9.11
CA GLY A 661 12.69 -45.49 -9.53
C GLY A 661 11.79 -44.80 -10.56
N VAL A 662 11.88 -43.47 -10.71
CA VAL A 662 11.14 -42.68 -11.70
C VAL A 662 12.07 -42.25 -12.83
N ASP A 663 13.13 -41.51 -12.49
CA ASP A 663 14.05 -40.92 -13.46
C ASP A 663 15.27 -41.81 -13.74
N PHE A 664 15.64 -42.66 -12.77
CA PHE A 664 16.76 -43.60 -12.90
C PHE A 664 16.60 -44.85 -12.01
N GLN A 665 17.34 -45.92 -12.31
CA GLN A 665 17.46 -47.13 -11.49
C GLN A 665 18.90 -47.38 -11.06
N GLY A 666 19.08 -48.06 -9.92
CA GLY A 666 20.39 -48.25 -9.31
C GLY A 666 20.94 -46.95 -8.71
N GLY A 667 22.26 -46.84 -8.60
CA GLY A 667 22.92 -45.65 -8.06
C GLY A 667 22.99 -45.61 -6.54
N GLY A 668 23.36 -44.44 -6.03
CA GLY A 668 23.66 -44.19 -4.63
C GLY A 668 25.14 -43.94 -4.34
N SER A 669 25.48 -43.95 -3.07
CA SER A 669 26.84 -43.81 -2.56
C SER A 669 27.13 -44.93 -1.56
N ARG A 670 28.31 -45.53 -1.63
CA ARG A 670 28.76 -46.54 -0.65
C ARG A 670 30.01 -46.06 0.05
N PHE A 671 30.00 -46.06 1.38
CA PHE A 671 31.14 -45.76 2.23
C PHE A 671 31.85 -47.06 2.61
N LEU A 672 33.00 -47.32 1.99
CA LEU A 672 33.66 -48.62 2.01
C LEU A 672 34.11 -49.01 3.42
N ARG A 673 34.67 -48.06 4.17
CA ARG A 673 35.16 -48.30 5.55
C ARG A 673 34.07 -48.74 6.52
N TYR A 674 32.81 -48.41 6.22
CA TYR A 674 31.66 -48.72 7.08
C TYR A 674 30.77 -49.82 6.49
N ASN A 675 31.09 -50.30 5.29
CA ASN A 675 30.21 -51.17 4.50
C ASN A 675 28.75 -50.67 4.46
N CYS A 676 28.58 -49.34 4.38
CA CYS A 676 27.28 -48.67 4.45
C CYS A 676 26.95 -48.08 3.08
N SER A 677 25.77 -48.38 2.56
CA SER A 677 25.31 -47.91 1.25
C SER A 677 24.04 -47.06 1.41
N VAL A 678 24.04 -45.89 0.80
CA VAL A 678 22.88 -45.02 0.66
C VAL A 678 22.42 -45.07 -0.80
N GLN A 679 21.43 -45.91 -1.08
CA GLN A 679 20.98 -46.21 -2.45
C GLN A 679 19.78 -45.38 -2.91
N ALA A 680 18.92 -44.98 -1.97
CA ALA A 680 17.65 -44.30 -2.25
C ALA A 680 17.60 -42.91 -1.61
N THR A 681 18.59 -42.06 -1.91
CA THR A 681 18.54 -40.66 -1.50
C THR A 681 17.34 -40.00 -2.17
N LYS A 682 16.40 -39.53 -1.36
CA LYS A 682 15.20 -38.84 -1.85
C LYS A 682 15.60 -37.52 -2.52
N GLN A 683 14.90 -37.17 -3.60
CA GLN A 683 15.08 -35.89 -4.29
C GLN A 683 14.99 -34.73 -3.28
N GLY A 684 15.90 -33.76 -3.36
CA GLY A 684 16.00 -32.60 -2.46
C GLY A 684 16.72 -32.86 -1.14
N TRP A 685 17.07 -34.12 -0.85
CA TRP A 685 17.86 -34.47 0.32
C TRP A 685 19.35 -34.37 0.03
N ALA A 686 20.09 -33.88 1.02
CA ALA A 686 21.52 -33.74 1.02
C ALA A 686 22.17 -34.81 1.93
N LEU A 687 23.21 -35.44 1.40
CA LEU A 687 24.18 -36.19 2.18
C LEU A 687 25.33 -35.26 2.57
N MET A 688 25.69 -35.30 3.85
CA MET A 688 26.81 -34.55 4.40
C MET A 688 27.79 -35.53 5.04
N HIS A 689 29.05 -35.52 4.60
CA HIS A 689 30.09 -36.38 5.17
C HIS A 689 31.48 -35.73 5.06
N PRO A 690 32.44 -36.10 5.93
CA PRO A 690 33.84 -35.73 5.75
C PRO A 690 34.38 -36.13 4.37
N GLY A 691 35.19 -35.27 3.74
CA GLY A 691 35.77 -35.57 2.41
C GLY A 691 37.06 -36.40 2.49
N ARG A 692 37.88 -36.12 3.50
CA ARG A 692 39.21 -36.71 3.70
C ARG A 692 39.23 -37.83 4.75
N LEU A 693 40.24 -38.68 4.64
CA LEU A 693 40.70 -39.70 5.61
C LEU A 693 39.69 -40.82 5.94
N THR A 694 38.47 -40.49 6.37
CA THR A 694 37.59 -41.43 7.06
C THR A 694 36.45 -41.98 6.21
N HIS A 695 35.99 -41.24 5.20
CA HIS A 695 34.82 -41.59 4.38
C HIS A 695 35.23 -41.91 2.94
N TYR A 696 36.14 -42.89 2.79
CA TYR A 696 36.49 -43.43 1.48
C TYR A 696 35.24 -44.07 0.86
N HIS A 697 34.81 -43.55 -0.29
CA HIS A 697 33.48 -43.85 -0.83
C HIS A 697 33.49 -44.03 -2.35
N GLU A 698 32.46 -44.71 -2.87
CA GLU A 698 32.24 -44.94 -4.29
C GLU A 698 30.81 -44.54 -4.70
N GLY A 699 30.66 -44.12 -5.96
CA GLY A 699 29.36 -43.91 -6.58
C GLY A 699 28.86 -45.22 -7.18
N LEU A 700 27.76 -45.75 -6.64
CA LEU A 700 27.17 -47.00 -7.11
C LEU A 700 26.64 -46.85 -8.55
N ARG A 701 26.59 -47.96 -9.28
CA ARG A 701 26.23 -47.99 -10.70
C ARG A 701 24.75 -47.62 -10.92
N THR A 702 24.50 -46.60 -11.73
CA THR A 702 23.20 -46.33 -12.37
C THR A 702 22.96 -47.32 -13.49
N THR A 703 21.87 -48.07 -13.45
CA THR A 703 21.58 -49.19 -14.36
C THR A 703 20.57 -48.84 -15.45
N ALA A 704 19.74 -47.82 -15.24
CA ALA A 704 18.79 -47.29 -16.23
C ALA A 704 18.50 -45.82 -15.96
N GLY A 705 18.05 -45.08 -16.98
CA GLY A 705 17.71 -43.66 -16.88
C GLY A 705 18.92 -42.75 -16.65
N THR A 706 18.68 -41.56 -16.10
CA THR A 706 19.74 -40.58 -15.83
C THR A 706 19.66 -40.08 -14.39
N ARG A 707 20.76 -40.15 -13.65
CA ARG A 707 20.84 -39.67 -12.25
C ARG A 707 21.60 -38.35 -12.20
N TYR A 708 21.01 -37.33 -11.58
CA TYR A 708 21.65 -36.03 -11.34
C TYR A 708 21.89 -35.79 -9.84
N ILE A 709 23.08 -35.32 -9.51
CA ILE A 709 23.43 -34.87 -8.15
C ILE A 709 24.18 -33.54 -8.21
N ALA A 710 23.93 -32.65 -7.26
CA ALA A 710 24.75 -31.45 -7.04
C ALA A 710 25.76 -31.75 -5.92
N VAL A 711 27.04 -31.60 -6.22
CA VAL A 711 28.14 -31.89 -5.30
C VAL A 711 28.89 -30.61 -4.97
N SER A 712 29.30 -30.44 -3.72
CA SER A 712 30.15 -29.34 -3.29
C SER A 712 31.21 -29.83 -2.33
N PHE A 713 32.47 -29.51 -2.65
CA PHE A 713 33.63 -29.78 -1.83
C PHE A 713 33.92 -28.55 -0.99
N VAL A 714 33.46 -28.61 0.27
CA VAL A 714 33.41 -27.45 1.17
C VAL A 714 34.59 -27.45 2.14
N ASP A 715 35.14 -26.26 2.36
CA ASP A 715 36.36 -25.96 3.11
C ASP A 715 37.53 -26.87 2.67
N PRO A 716 38.00 -26.76 1.42
CA PRO A 716 39.06 -27.59 0.83
C PRO A 716 40.44 -27.46 1.50
#